data_AF-A0AAD4ZZ53-F1
#
_entry.id   AF-A0AAD4ZZ53-F1
#
_cell.length_a   1.000
_cell.length_b   1.000
_cell.length_c   1.000
_cell.angle_alpha   90.00
_cell.angle_beta   90.00
_cell.angle_gamma   90.00
#
_symmetry.space_group_name_H-M   'P 1'
#
loop_
_entity.id
_entity.type
_entity.pdbx_description
1 polymer ?
#
loop_
_entity_poly.entity_id
_entity_poly.type
_entity_poly.pdbx_seq_one_letter_code
_entity_poly.pdbx_strand_id
1 'polypeptide(L)'
;MLRLEDVANVLLRVPSLLVLDLLYKCDIESFTHHLRASSEDMLFKYKYVLWNMYYLGHFASTVVLVLPLGHIVQLYLHVLTALLLYMGHQMSREYVVAESQYGYDGALFLHPSALNRFVRALTSQIIVATLCAFLMRTRRVWLFSAHMLPLLGRVFLISQDYALTLTTVSMGITAAEVAIFLLMNLFVPYRLARAMYQQIAQIEVTDLYRLLAVGMSLWHSFAVPVLFSVFWFVLFGVQLVSNVKSSTSIQEGLLLYLLTSVSECCASPYSLLGLTFVVSYLALGLLNLCKFCLGGYTALHNHNVMHRGVTEGVTMLLLALQTGLLDLPALQRCFLLFIILFIVLTSTLQSMSEITEPIVLGLGASRNRCVWKHVRGLSMCLFLLVFPGFMAFKISQFFHMDFWLLILVSSCMLTSLQVTGTLLIYCLFMVEVWRGAALPSLDEVVYYVNALCRALEFAVAVCVVAYGAWESLWGEWSWIGASVIIIHSYCNVWLRAQAGWKSFLLRQEAARKINSLPQASAEQLQEHGDVCAICFQDMTTAVITYCGHFFHGSCLRKWLYVQETCPMCHSPIKPSASVPTPAVGDVQPNPAQAQPHPNHPEPAAEHSDTHEGEQGQVENEVCSPDKKSKSETPSRNNSLQDLNCSGSGATAGPCCSLEGSPCNKRDCESEHRTNHPSDSNSPKDSDREP
;
A
#
# COMPACT_ATOMS: atom_id res chain seq x y z
N MET A 1 17.45 3.01 -16.78
CA MET A 1 18.63 2.96 -15.89
C MET A 1 18.25 3.16 -14.41
N LEU A 2 17.28 4.04 -14.09
CA LEU A 2 16.73 4.25 -12.73
C LEU A 2 16.44 2.95 -11.94
N ARG A 3 15.81 1.93 -12.56
CA ARG A 3 15.48 0.67 -11.86
C ARG A 3 16.69 -0.10 -11.31
N LEU A 4 17.87 0.01 -11.94
CA LEU A 4 19.06 -0.73 -11.47
C LEU A 4 19.69 -0.03 -10.26
N GLU A 5 19.69 1.30 -10.25
CA GLU A 5 20.17 2.10 -9.11
C GLU A 5 19.30 1.87 -7.88
N ASP A 6 17.97 1.84 -8.04
CA ASP A 6 17.03 1.55 -6.96
C ASP A 6 17.24 0.14 -6.37
N VAL A 7 17.44 -0.86 -7.23
CA VAL A 7 17.71 -2.24 -6.79
C VAL A 7 19.07 -2.33 -6.09
N ALA A 8 20.11 -1.68 -6.61
CA ALA A 8 21.44 -1.63 -5.98
C ALA A 8 21.39 -0.91 -4.62
N ASN A 9 20.60 0.15 -4.51
CA ASN A 9 20.36 0.92 -3.28
C ASN A 9 19.80 0.06 -2.15
N VAL A 10 18.91 -0.88 -2.49
CA VAL A 10 18.37 -1.84 -1.53
C VAL A 10 19.39 -2.95 -1.24
N LEU A 11 19.88 -3.65 -2.27
CA LEU A 11 20.73 -4.84 -2.11
C LEU A 11 22.01 -4.57 -1.32
N LEU A 12 22.66 -3.42 -1.54
CA LEU A 12 23.90 -3.08 -0.85
C LEU A 12 23.70 -2.67 0.63
N ARG A 13 22.47 -2.34 1.04
CA ARG A 13 22.14 -1.97 2.44
C ARG A 13 21.59 -3.12 3.27
N VAL A 14 21.07 -4.18 2.64
CA VAL A 14 20.58 -5.37 3.36
C VAL A 14 21.65 -6.00 4.27
N PRO A 15 22.92 -6.15 3.85
CA PRO A 15 23.96 -6.70 4.73
C PRO A 15 24.18 -5.89 6.02
N SER A 16 24.14 -4.56 5.97
CA SER A 16 24.25 -3.73 7.17
C SER A 16 23.07 -3.93 8.14
N LEU A 17 21.86 -4.15 7.62
CA LEU A 17 20.69 -4.49 8.45
C LEU A 17 20.82 -5.89 9.07
N LEU A 18 21.34 -6.86 8.33
CA LEU A 18 21.62 -8.20 8.85
C LEU A 18 22.65 -8.16 9.98
N VAL A 19 23.71 -7.35 9.84
CA VAL A 19 24.70 -7.17 10.90
C VAL A 19 24.08 -6.49 12.13
N LEU A 20 23.23 -5.47 11.95
CA LEU A 20 22.49 -4.86 13.07
C LEU A 20 21.56 -5.86 13.79
N ASP A 21 20.87 -6.70 13.04
CA ASP A 21 20.01 -7.76 13.58
C ASP A 21 20.81 -8.81 14.37
N LEU A 22 21.95 -9.23 13.83
CA LEU A 22 22.87 -10.16 14.51
C LEU A 22 23.47 -9.56 15.77
N LEU A 23 23.91 -8.29 15.71
CA LEU A 23 24.43 -7.59 16.88
C LEU A 23 23.36 -7.45 17.96
N TYR A 24 22.11 -7.15 17.60
CA TYR A 24 21.01 -7.10 18.56
C TYR A 24 20.75 -8.45 19.24
N LYS A 25 20.85 -9.56 18.49
CA LYS A 25 20.68 -10.92 19.02
C LYS A 25 21.90 -11.42 19.81
N CYS A 26 23.06 -10.78 19.68
CA CYS A 26 24.27 -11.15 20.41
C CYS A 26 24.13 -10.79 21.89
N ASP A 27 23.92 -11.80 22.73
CA ASP A 27 24.01 -11.64 24.18
C ASP A 27 25.48 -11.56 24.63
N ILE A 28 25.94 -10.31 24.79
CA ILE A 28 27.29 -10.00 25.26
C ILE A 28 27.54 -10.60 26.66
N GLU A 29 26.51 -10.70 27.51
CA GLU A 29 26.65 -11.18 28.89
C GLU A 29 26.86 -12.69 28.91
N SER A 30 26.07 -13.45 28.15
CA SER A 30 26.27 -14.90 27.97
C SER A 30 27.65 -15.22 27.38
N PHE A 31 28.09 -14.48 26.37
CA PHE A 31 29.42 -14.66 25.77
C PHE A 31 30.55 -14.32 26.77
N THR A 32 30.39 -13.24 27.54
CA THR A 32 31.33 -12.85 28.60
C THR A 32 31.38 -13.92 29.70
N HIS A 33 30.26 -14.57 30.02
CA HIS A 33 30.19 -15.66 31.00
C HIS A 33 30.86 -16.95 30.49
N HIS A 34 30.71 -17.28 29.21
CA HIS A 34 31.46 -18.38 28.57
C HIS A 34 32.97 -18.13 28.60
N LEU A 35 33.40 -16.91 28.33
CA LEU A 35 34.82 -16.52 28.43
C LEU A 35 35.33 -16.50 29.87
N ARG A 36 34.48 -16.11 30.84
CA ARG A 36 34.79 -16.18 32.29
C ARG A 36 35.13 -17.59 32.73
N ALA A 37 34.37 -18.58 32.26
CA ALA A 37 34.64 -19.99 32.56
C ALA A 37 35.97 -20.50 31.96
N SER A 38 36.51 -19.81 30.94
CA SER A 38 37.75 -20.20 30.26
C SER A 38 39.00 -19.42 30.70
N SER A 39 38.86 -18.20 31.27
CA SER A 39 40.00 -17.39 31.73
C SER A 39 39.58 -16.31 32.74
N GLU A 40 39.97 -16.44 34.00
CA GLU A 40 39.58 -15.51 35.08
C GLU A 40 40.37 -14.19 35.07
N ASP A 41 41.68 -14.21 34.76
CA ASP A 41 42.56 -13.03 34.91
C ASP A 41 42.45 -11.97 33.79
N MET A 42 41.91 -12.34 32.62
CA MET A 42 41.80 -11.44 31.46
C MET A 42 40.39 -10.87 31.23
N LEU A 43 39.46 -11.19 32.11
CA LEU A 43 38.02 -10.94 31.93
C LEU A 43 37.69 -9.46 31.83
N PHE A 44 38.32 -8.61 32.65
CA PHE A 44 38.05 -7.17 32.63
C PHE A 44 38.50 -6.51 31.33
N LYS A 45 39.66 -6.94 30.79
CA LYS A 45 40.20 -6.41 29.54
C LYS A 45 39.39 -6.88 28.33
N TYR A 46 39.01 -8.17 28.29
CA TYR A 46 38.16 -8.70 27.22
C TYR A 46 36.75 -8.13 27.26
N LYS A 47 36.15 -7.91 28.44
CA LYS A 47 34.84 -7.28 28.58
C LYS A 47 34.84 -5.87 27.98
N TYR A 48 35.84 -5.04 28.30
CA TYR A 48 35.96 -3.70 27.72
C TYR A 48 36.15 -3.75 26.20
N VAL A 49 37.01 -4.62 25.68
CA VAL A 49 37.22 -4.77 24.24
C VAL A 49 35.94 -5.21 23.52
N LEU A 50 35.21 -6.18 24.09
CA LEU A 50 34.00 -6.72 23.50
C LEU A 50 32.88 -5.68 23.43
N TRP A 51 32.68 -4.90 24.50
CA TRP A 51 31.71 -3.79 24.50
C TRP A 51 32.09 -2.70 23.48
N ASN A 52 33.37 -2.35 23.36
CA ASN A 52 33.81 -1.39 22.33
C ASN A 52 33.58 -1.93 20.91
N MET A 53 33.86 -3.22 20.66
CA MET A 53 33.59 -3.84 19.37
C MET A 53 32.09 -3.88 19.05
N TYR A 54 31.24 -4.15 20.05
CA TYR A 54 29.79 -4.11 19.92
C TYR A 54 29.29 -2.71 19.51
N TYR A 55 29.67 -1.66 20.25
CA TYR A 55 29.28 -0.29 19.92
C TYR A 55 29.84 0.17 18.58
N LEU A 56 31.10 -0.21 18.26
CA LEU A 56 31.71 0.09 16.98
C LEU A 56 30.98 -0.59 15.82
N GLY A 57 30.55 -1.85 16.00
CA GLY A 57 29.76 -2.58 15.02
C GLY A 57 28.40 -1.93 14.75
N HIS A 58 27.70 -1.50 15.80
CA HIS A 58 26.44 -0.75 15.66
C HIS A 58 26.63 0.58 14.96
N PHE A 59 27.67 1.34 15.34
CA PHE A 59 27.99 2.62 14.73
C PHE A 59 28.34 2.45 13.24
N ALA A 60 29.24 1.53 12.91
CA ALA A 60 29.66 1.26 11.53
C ALA A 60 28.48 0.83 10.65
N SER A 61 27.62 -0.07 11.15
CA SER A 61 26.47 -0.58 10.39
C SER A 61 25.41 0.51 10.17
N THR A 62 25.16 1.36 11.16
CA THR A 62 24.25 2.51 11.04
C THR A 62 24.77 3.53 10.03
N VAL A 63 26.08 3.80 10.06
CA VAL A 63 26.73 4.71 9.12
C VAL A 63 26.61 4.20 7.68
N VAL A 64 26.88 2.91 7.43
CA VAL A 64 26.72 2.29 6.10
C VAL A 64 25.27 2.41 5.61
N LEU A 65 24.29 2.26 6.50
CA LEU A 65 22.87 2.31 6.15
C LEU A 65 22.42 3.70 5.69
N VAL A 66 22.96 4.76 6.29
CA VAL A 66 22.61 6.17 5.99
C VAL A 66 23.39 6.72 4.79
N LEU A 67 24.39 6.02 4.28
CA LEU A 67 25.22 6.52 3.19
C LEU A 67 24.46 6.59 1.84
N PRO A 68 24.68 7.63 1.02
CA PRO A 68 24.22 7.67 -0.36
C PRO A 68 24.82 6.55 -1.22
N LEU A 69 24.05 6.07 -2.20
CA LEU A 69 24.40 4.92 -3.04
C LEU A 69 25.81 4.97 -3.64
N GLY A 70 26.21 6.12 -4.21
CA GLY A 70 27.52 6.25 -4.85
C GLY A 70 28.70 5.94 -3.92
N HIS A 71 28.59 6.31 -2.64
CA HIS A 71 29.64 6.08 -1.65
C HIS A 71 29.59 4.67 -1.08
N ILE A 72 28.39 4.08 -0.96
CA ILE A 72 28.23 2.67 -0.62
C ILE A 72 28.88 1.78 -1.69
N VAL A 73 28.59 2.03 -2.97
CA VAL A 73 29.19 1.28 -4.08
C VAL A 73 30.71 1.38 -4.04
N GLN A 74 31.26 2.58 -3.83
CA GLN A 74 32.69 2.76 -3.66
C GLN A 74 33.22 1.92 -2.48
N LEU A 75 32.62 2.02 -1.29
CA LEU A 75 33.02 1.24 -0.11
C LEU A 75 33.03 -0.26 -0.40
N TYR A 76 32.00 -0.82 -1.03
CA TYR A 76 31.96 -2.25 -1.37
C TYR A 76 32.99 -2.64 -2.43
N LEU A 77 33.27 -1.78 -3.41
CA LEU A 77 34.36 -2.01 -4.38
C LEU A 77 35.74 -2.02 -3.68
N HIS A 78 35.92 -1.18 -2.66
CA HIS A 78 37.14 -1.13 -1.86
C HIS A 78 37.31 -2.42 -1.03
N VAL A 79 36.24 -2.88 -0.38
CA VAL A 79 36.21 -4.15 0.35
C VAL A 79 36.45 -5.35 -0.58
N LEU A 80 35.80 -5.38 -1.74
CA LEU A 80 36.00 -6.42 -2.75
C LEU A 80 37.44 -6.45 -3.25
N THR A 81 38.05 -5.29 -3.48
CA THR A 81 39.46 -5.19 -3.89
C THR A 81 40.38 -5.72 -2.79
N ALA A 82 40.15 -5.37 -1.52
CA ALA A 82 40.90 -5.92 -0.41
C ALA A 82 40.77 -7.45 -0.29
N LEU A 83 39.57 -8.00 -0.49
CA LEU A 83 39.34 -9.44 -0.52
C LEU A 83 40.05 -10.13 -1.68
N LEU A 84 40.04 -9.52 -2.87
CA LEU A 84 40.77 -10.03 -4.03
C LEU A 84 42.28 -10.01 -3.82
N LEU A 85 42.82 -8.96 -3.21
CA LEU A 85 44.23 -8.90 -2.82
C LEU A 85 44.56 -10.01 -1.80
N TYR A 86 43.72 -10.19 -0.77
CA TYR A 86 43.88 -11.28 0.18
C TYR A 86 43.84 -12.66 -0.49
N MET A 87 42.91 -12.90 -1.42
CA MET A 87 42.86 -14.12 -2.21
C MET A 87 44.12 -14.29 -3.07
N GLY A 88 44.61 -13.21 -3.69
CA GLY A 88 45.89 -13.18 -4.39
C GLY A 88 47.05 -13.60 -3.48
N HIS A 89 47.09 -13.11 -2.24
CA HIS A 89 48.09 -13.55 -1.27
C HIS A 89 47.99 -15.05 -0.97
N GLN A 90 46.78 -15.55 -0.69
CA GLN A 90 46.57 -16.98 -0.41
C GLN A 90 47.02 -17.85 -1.58
N MET A 91 46.69 -17.47 -2.82
CA MET A 91 47.15 -18.17 -4.02
C MET A 91 48.68 -18.17 -4.16
N SER A 92 49.35 -17.06 -3.83
CA SER A 92 50.82 -17.00 -3.86
C SER A 92 51.43 -17.90 -2.78
N ARG A 93 50.84 -17.91 -1.59
CA ARG A 93 51.32 -18.70 -0.46
C ARG A 93 51.14 -20.20 -0.71
N GLU A 94 49.98 -20.61 -1.21
CA GLU A 94 49.71 -22.00 -1.61
C GLU A 94 50.70 -22.48 -2.67
N TYR A 95 51.03 -21.64 -3.65
CA TYR A 95 52.06 -21.95 -4.65
C TYR A 95 53.44 -22.18 -4.01
N VAL A 96 53.89 -21.28 -3.13
CA VAL A 96 55.21 -21.39 -2.46
C VAL A 96 55.29 -22.61 -1.56
N VAL A 97 54.23 -22.89 -0.79
CA VAL A 97 54.15 -24.09 0.06
C VAL A 97 54.16 -25.36 -0.79
N ALA A 98 53.42 -25.38 -1.90
CA ALA A 98 53.45 -26.51 -2.83
C ALA A 98 54.86 -26.72 -3.38
N GLU A 99 55.54 -25.70 -3.91
CA GLU A 99 56.90 -25.84 -4.45
C GLU A 99 57.92 -26.29 -3.39
N SER A 100 57.76 -25.85 -2.13
CA SER A 100 58.58 -26.32 -1.01
C SER A 100 58.44 -27.82 -0.72
N GLN A 101 57.23 -28.37 -0.88
CA GLN A 101 56.97 -29.81 -0.69
C GLN A 101 57.55 -30.68 -1.81
N TYR A 102 57.63 -30.16 -3.04
CA TYR A 102 58.20 -30.89 -4.18
C TYR A 102 59.74 -30.84 -4.24
N GLY A 103 60.39 -29.94 -3.49
CA GLY A 103 61.85 -29.93 -3.29
C GLY A 103 62.69 -29.67 -4.56
N TYR A 104 62.12 -29.00 -5.57
CA TYR A 104 62.81 -28.72 -6.83
C TYR A 104 63.36 -27.28 -6.88
N ASP A 105 64.69 -27.16 -6.84
CA ASP A 105 65.45 -25.89 -6.87
C ASP A 105 66.08 -25.56 -8.23
N GLY A 106 65.84 -26.39 -9.26
CA GLY A 106 66.43 -26.22 -10.58
C GLY A 106 65.75 -25.14 -11.42
N ALA A 107 66.37 -24.78 -12.56
CA ALA A 107 65.79 -23.81 -13.48
C ALA A 107 64.42 -24.26 -14.03
N LEU A 108 63.49 -23.30 -14.09
CA LEU A 108 62.06 -23.50 -14.37
C LEU A 108 61.78 -24.16 -15.73
N PHE A 109 62.67 -23.98 -16.69
CA PHE A 109 62.53 -24.47 -18.07
C PHE A 109 62.89 -25.95 -18.26
N LEU A 110 63.54 -26.60 -17.29
CA LEU A 110 63.96 -28.00 -17.41
C LEU A 110 62.85 -29.00 -17.06
N HIS A 111 61.86 -28.60 -16.25
CA HIS A 111 60.78 -29.48 -15.81
C HIS A 111 59.40 -28.97 -16.28
N PRO A 112 58.75 -29.65 -17.25
CA PRO A 112 57.46 -29.23 -17.81
C PRO A 112 56.34 -29.08 -16.77
N SER A 113 56.35 -29.90 -15.72
CA SER A 113 55.37 -29.87 -14.64
C SER A 113 55.56 -28.70 -13.67
N ALA A 114 56.79 -28.25 -13.44
CA ALA A 114 57.10 -27.05 -12.66
C ALA A 114 56.73 -25.79 -13.46
N LEU A 115 57.03 -25.77 -14.76
CA LEU A 115 56.65 -24.69 -15.66
C LEU A 115 55.13 -24.52 -15.77
N ASN A 116 54.37 -25.61 -15.91
CA ASN A 116 52.91 -25.55 -15.96
C ASN A 116 52.30 -24.99 -14.65
N ARG A 117 52.82 -25.40 -13.49
CA ARG A 117 52.38 -24.87 -12.18
C ARG A 117 52.69 -23.39 -12.02
N PHE A 118 53.88 -22.94 -12.42
CA PHE A 118 54.26 -21.54 -12.41
C PHE A 118 53.41 -20.70 -13.36
N VAL A 119 53.18 -21.15 -14.60
CA VAL A 119 52.32 -20.45 -15.57
C VAL A 119 50.89 -20.33 -15.04
N ARG A 120 50.36 -21.38 -14.41
CA ARG A 120 49.02 -21.34 -13.79
C ARG A 120 48.95 -20.37 -12.61
N ALA A 121 49.97 -20.34 -11.75
CA ALA A 121 50.05 -19.40 -10.64
C ALA A 121 50.23 -17.95 -11.14
N LEU A 122 51.05 -17.72 -12.15
CA LEU A 122 51.28 -16.41 -12.75
C LEU A 122 50.03 -15.87 -13.43
N THR A 123 49.31 -16.71 -14.17
CA THR A 123 48.06 -16.31 -14.85
C THR A 123 46.96 -15.97 -13.85
N SER A 124 46.75 -16.77 -12.78
CA SER A 124 45.75 -16.45 -11.75
C SER A 124 46.07 -15.13 -11.02
N GLN A 125 47.34 -14.91 -10.73
CA GLN A 125 47.87 -13.71 -10.09
C GLN A 125 47.72 -12.45 -10.97
N ILE A 126 47.99 -12.54 -12.27
CA ILE A 126 47.75 -11.45 -13.24
C ILE A 126 46.25 -11.15 -13.37
N ILE A 127 45.39 -12.18 -13.39
CA ILE A 127 43.93 -12.01 -13.43
C ILE A 127 43.46 -11.26 -12.18
N VAL A 128 43.93 -11.64 -10.99
CA VAL A 128 43.57 -10.94 -9.74
C VAL A 128 44.04 -9.48 -9.77
N ALA A 129 45.28 -9.20 -10.16
CA ALA A 129 45.82 -7.84 -10.21
C ALA A 129 45.09 -6.95 -11.25
N THR A 130 44.76 -7.50 -12.42
CA THR A 130 44.00 -6.78 -13.46
C THR A 130 42.55 -6.52 -13.04
N LEU A 131 41.92 -7.48 -12.34
CA LEU A 131 40.58 -7.31 -11.78
C LEU A 131 40.57 -6.21 -10.70
N CYS A 132 41.56 -6.18 -9.79
CA CYS A 132 41.73 -5.10 -8.81
C CYS A 132 41.89 -3.73 -9.48
N ALA A 133 42.73 -3.63 -10.52
CA ALA A 133 42.93 -2.39 -11.26
C ALA A 133 41.66 -1.92 -11.98
N PHE A 134 40.90 -2.86 -12.56
CA PHE A 134 39.60 -2.60 -13.20
C PHE A 134 38.56 -2.11 -12.21
N LEU A 135 38.39 -2.79 -11.06
CA LEU A 135 37.44 -2.41 -10.01
C LEU A 135 37.74 -1.03 -9.42
N MET A 136 39.01 -0.70 -9.25
CA MET A 136 39.46 0.61 -8.79
C MET A 136 39.52 1.67 -9.89
N ARG A 137 39.19 1.31 -11.13
CA ARG A 137 39.23 2.19 -12.32
C ARG A 137 40.58 2.90 -12.48
N THR A 138 41.68 2.21 -12.12
CA THR A 138 43.03 2.74 -12.25
C THR A 138 43.77 2.08 -13.40
N ARG A 139 44.58 2.84 -14.15
CA ARG A 139 45.43 2.28 -15.22
C ARG A 139 46.75 1.68 -14.69
N ARG A 140 46.99 1.75 -13.38
CA ARG A 140 48.26 1.39 -12.74
C ARG A 140 48.16 0.02 -12.09
N VAL A 141 48.16 -1.04 -12.91
CA VAL A 141 48.07 -2.46 -12.46
C VAL A 141 49.20 -2.82 -11.49
N TRP A 142 50.38 -2.20 -11.65
CA TRP A 142 51.55 -2.38 -10.79
C TRP A 142 51.29 -2.11 -9.31
N LEU A 143 50.33 -1.23 -8.97
CA LEU A 143 49.98 -0.93 -7.58
C LEU A 143 49.36 -2.13 -6.84
N PHE A 144 48.84 -3.13 -7.55
CA PHE A 144 48.22 -4.33 -6.97
C PHE A 144 49.11 -5.57 -7.11
N SER A 145 50.35 -5.38 -7.57
CA SER A 145 51.26 -6.46 -7.95
C SER A 145 52.19 -6.94 -6.84
N ALA A 146 52.06 -6.41 -5.61
CA ALA A 146 52.91 -6.82 -4.48
C ALA A 146 52.82 -8.33 -4.19
N HIS A 147 51.70 -8.99 -4.52
CA HIS A 147 51.51 -10.45 -4.47
C HIS A 147 52.30 -11.24 -5.54
N MET A 148 52.82 -10.58 -6.59
CA MET A 148 53.67 -11.21 -7.61
C MET A 148 55.11 -11.41 -7.13
N LEU A 149 55.50 -10.77 -6.02
CA LEU A 149 56.89 -10.73 -5.55
C LEU A 149 57.49 -12.14 -5.32
N PRO A 150 56.76 -13.12 -4.76
CA PRO A 150 57.28 -14.48 -4.61
C PRO A 150 57.48 -15.22 -5.93
N LEU A 151 56.66 -14.95 -6.95
CA LEU A 151 56.82 -15.50 -8.30
C LEU A 151 58.00 -14.88 -9.04
N LEU A 152 58.19 -13.56 -8.90
CA LEU A 152 59.35 -12.85 -9.41
C LEU A 152 60.64 -13.38 -8.77
N GLY A 153 60.63 -13.60 -7.45
CA GLY A 153 61.76 -14.22 -6.73
C GLY A 153 62.15 -15.59 -7.29
N ARG A 154 61.18 -16.38 -7.75
CA ARG A 154 61.44 -17.70 -8.38
C ARG A 154 62.00 -17.59 -9.80
N VAL A 155 61.67 -16.53 -10.55
CA VAL A 155 62.30 -16.22 -11.85
C VAL A 155 63.76 -15.80 -11.66
N PHE A 156 64.07 -15.08 -10.57
CA PHE A 156 65.44 -14.68 -10.21
C PHE A 156 66.25 -15.76 -9.49
N LEU A 157 65.75 -17.01 -9.44
CA LEU A 157 66.45 -18.17 -8.84
C LEU A 157 66.84 -17.94 -7.36
N ILE A 158 66.00 -17.22 -6.60
CA ILE A 158 66.20 -17.06 -5.16
C ILE A 158 66.05 -18.44 -4.48
N SER A 159 67.01 -18.78 -3.60
CA SER A 159 67.01 -20.04 -2.86
C SER A 159 65.72 -20.25 -2.06
N GLN A 160 65.29 -21.51 -1.95
CA GLN A 160 64.03 -21.92 -1.31
C GLN A 160 63.92 -21.46 0.15
N ASP A 161 65.05 -21.28 0.83
CA ASP A 161 65.14 -20.76 2.20
C ASP A 161 64.66 -19.31 2.34
N TYR A 162 64.79 -18.51 1.28
CA TYR A 162 64.39 -17.10 1.26
C TYR A 162 63.01 -16.87 0.60
N ALA A 163 62.40 -17.90 0.00
CA ALA A 163 61.08 -17.79 -0.64
C ALA A 163 59.94 -17.58 0.38
N LEU A 164 60.07 -18.19 1.56
CA LEU A 164 59.09 -18.06 2.65
C LEU A 164 59.14 -16.65 3.28
N THR A 165 60.34 -16.12 3.51
CA THR A 165 60.53 -14.76 4.06
C THR A 165 60.04 -13.69 3.07
N LEU A 166 60.29 -13.88 1.77
CA LEU A 166 59.78 -13.00 0.71
C LEU A 166 58.24 -12.99 0.66
N THR A 167 57.59 -14.12 0.91
CA THR A 167 56.13 -14.23 1.00
C THR A 167 55.58 -13.47 2.22
N THR A 168 56.27 -13.52 3.36
CA THR A 168 55.91 -12.74 4.56
C THR A 168 56.06 -11.23 4.35
N VAL A 169 57.12 -10.79 3.65
CA VAL A 169 57.31 -9.37 3.30
C VAL A 169 56.24 -8.89 2.32
N SER A 170 55.91 -9.70 1.31
CA SER A 170 54.79 -9.43 0.39
C SER A 170 53.46 -9.29 1.14
N MET A 171 53.20 -10.15 2.12
CA MET A 171 52.02 -10.03 3.01
C MET A 171 51.99 -8.69 3.75
N GLY A 172 53.11 -8.28 4.36
CA GLY A 172 53.20 -7.01 5.09
C GLY A 172 52.92 -5.79 4.21
N ILE A 173 53.45 -5.77 2.98
CA ILE A 173 53.22 -4.68 2.01
C ILE A 173 51.75 -4.62 1.61
N THR A 174 51.15 -5.75 1.28
CA THR A 174 49.75 -5.84 0.84
C THR A 174 48.76 -5.50 1.97
N ALA A 175 49.07 -5.88 3.21
CA ALA A 175 48.30 -5.51 4.39
C ALA A 175 48.41 -4.00 4.70
N ALA A 176 49.61 -3.42 4.55
CA ALA A 176 49.82 -1.98 4.70
C ALA A 176 49.07 -1.18 3.62
N GLU A 177 49.11 -1.62 2.36
CA GLU A 177 48.36 -1.02 1.25
C GLU A 177 46.85 -1.00 1.54
N VAL A 178 46.28 -2.14 1.97
CA VAL A 178 44.86 -2.26 2.35
C VAL A 178 44.53 -1.40 3.57
N ALA A 179 45.39 -1.39 4.60
CA ALA A 179 45.15 -0.62 5.82
C ALA A 179 45.18 0.89 5.58
N ILE A 180 46.17 1.40 4.84
CA ILE A 180 46.28 2.82 4.48
C ILE A 180 45.06 3.25 3.67
N PHE A 181 44.62 2.41 2.74
CA PHE A 181 43.47 2.67 1.90
C PHE A 181 42.13 2.67 2.66
N LEU A 182 41.95 1.75 3.61
CA LEU A 182 40.77 1.74 4.50
C LEU A 182 40.77 2.96 5.43
N LEU A 183 41.92 3.32 6.02
CA LEU A 183 42.07 4.50 6.90
C LEU A 183 41.77 5.82 6.18
N MET A 184 42.22 5.96 4.93
CA MET A 184 41.95 7.16 4.12
C MET A 184 40.46 7.33 3.77
N ASN A 185 39.70 6.24 3.69
CA ASN A 185 38.29 6.24 3.31
C ASN A 185 37.32 6.12 4.51
N LEU A 186 37.83 5.81 5.71
CA LEU A 186 37.05 5.68 6.94
C LEU A 186 36.25 6.94 7.31
N PHE A 187 36.77 8.12 6.96
CA PHE A 187 36.12 9.41 7.22
C PHE A 187 35.24 9.92 6.06
N VAL A 188 35.15 9.19 4.94
CA VAL A 188 34.24 9.54 3.83
C VAL A 188 32.79 9.62 4.29
N PRO A 189 32.26 8.65 5.06
CA PRO A 189 30.91 8.73 5.62
C PRO A 189 30.65 9.99 6.45
N TYR A 190 31.61 10.33 7.31
CA TYR A 190 31.53 11.51 8.18
C TYR A 190 31.54 12.81 7.37
N ARG A 191 32.44 12.92 6.38
CA ARG A 191 32.50 14.08 5.48
C ARG A 191 31.19 14.26 4.71
N LEU A 192 30.55 13.16 4.32
CA LEU A 192 29.32 13.16 3.56
C LEU A 192 28.09 13.46 4.43
N ALA A 193 28.04 12.92 5.65
CA ALA A 193 27.03 13.26 6.65
C ALA A 193 27.12 14.76 7.02
N ARG A 194 28.34 15.30 7.14
CA ARG A 194 28.57 16.74 7.34
C ARG A 194 28.07 17.58 6.16
N ALA A 195 28.27 17.13 4.91
CA ALA A 195 27.76 17.81 3.72
C ALA A 195 26.22 17.80 3.66
N MET A 196 25.58 16.69 4.02
CA MET A 196 24.12 16.60 4.16
C MET A 196 23.60 17.51 5.27
N TYR A 197 24.24 17.52 6.44
CA TYR A 197 23.88 18.41 7.54
C TYR A 197 23.94 19.88 7.12
N GLN A 198 24.95 20.26 6.35
CA GLN A 198 25.10 21.63 5.82
C GLN A 198 24.02 21.99 4.80
N GLN A 199 23.65 21.08 3.89
CA GLN A 199 22.53 21.29 2.95
C GLN A 199 21.18 21.40 3.66
N ILE A 200 20.97 20.60 4.71
CA ILE A 200 19.75 20.63 5.53
C ILE A 200 19.70 21.90 6.39
N ALA A 201 20.84 22.39 6.86
CA ALA A 201 20.93 23.63 7.65
C ALA A 201 20.50 24.86 6.85
N GLN A 202 20.70 24.87 5.52
CA GLN A 202 20.38 25.99 4.62
C GLN A 202 18.89 26.12 4.24
N ILE A 203 18.03 25.15 4.58
CA ILE A 203 16.59 25.21 4.30
C ILE A 203 15.89 25.90 5.48
N GLU A 204 15.63 27.21 5.40
CA GLU A 204 14.91 27.99 6.42
C GLU A 204 13.42 27.62 6.50
N VAL A 205 13.09 26.55 7.23
CA VAL A 205 11.74 26.29 7.76
C VAL A 205 11.87 25.66 9.16
N THR A 206 10.85 25.89 9.99
CA THR A 206 10.66 25.46 11.40
C THR A 206 11.22 24.07 11.72
N ASP A 207 11.86 23.91 12.88
CA ASP A 207 12.68 22.73 13.23
C ASP A 207 11.94 21.38 13.11
N LEU A 208 10.64 21.31 13.46
CA LEU A 208 9.86 20.07 13.35
C LEU A 208 9.50 19.71 11.90
N TYR A 209 9.12 20.71 11.10
CA TYR A 209 8.82 20.50 9.68
C TYR A 209 10.09 20.14 8.91
N ARG A 210 11.23 20.73 9.29
CA ARG A 210 12.56 20.39 8.77
C ARG A 210 12.92 18.92 9.04
N LEU A 211 12.75 18.46 10.29
CA LEU A 211 13.05 17.06 10.65
C LEU A 211 12.12 16.08 9.92
N LEU A 212 10.83 16.41 9.80
CA LEU A 212 9.87 15.58 9.09
C LEU A 212 10.16 15.55 7.58
N ALA A 213 10.47 16.69 6.96
CA ALA A 213 10.80 16.78 5.54
C ALA A 213 12.08 16.00 5.21
N VAL A 214 13.11 16.10 6.05
CA VAL A 214 14.34 15.30 5.93
C VAL A 214 14.03 13.82 6.12
N GLY A 215 13.25 13.48 7.15
CA GLY A 215 12.81 12.10 7.40
C GLY A 215 12.07 11.50 6.21
N MET A 216 11.11 12.22 5.64
CA MET A 216 10.34 11.79 4.46
C MET A 216 11.20 11.72 3.18
N SER A 217 12.12 12.67 3.00
CA SER A 217 13.07 12.66 1.88
C SER A 217 14.00 11.45 1.95
N LEU A 218 14.57 11.15 3.13
CA LEU A 218 15.38 9.96 3.36
C LEU A 218 14.57 8.68 3.23
N TRP A 219 13.34 8.67 3.74
CA TRP A 219 12.41 7.54 3.65
C TRP A 219 12.17 7.11 2.20
N HIS A 220 11.92 8.09 1.32
CA HIS A 220 11.73 7.85 -0.11
C HIS A 220 13.06 7.52 -0.81
N SER A 221 14.12 8.27 -0.52
CA SER A 221 15.44 8.09 -1.16
C SER A 221 16.07 6.74 -0.84
N PHE A 222 15.80 6.18 0.34
CA PHE A 222 16.33 4.89 0.77
C PHE A 222 15.41 3.73 0.47
N ALA A 223 14.21 3.99 -0.08
CA ALA A 223 13.17 3.00 -0.29
C ALA A 223 12.95 2.14 0.97
N VAL A 224 12.85 2.78 2.14
CA VAL A 224 12.87 2.12 3.46
C VAL A 224 11.89 0.93 3.56
N PRO A 225 10.63 1.05 3.12
CA PRO A 225 9.69 -0.09 3.17
C PRO A 225 10.17 -1.30 2.35
N VAL A 226 10.74 -1.06 1.17
CA VAL A 226 11.27 -2.13 0.30
C VAL A 226 12.54 -2.73 0.90
N LEU A 227 13.42 -1.89 1.44
CA LEU A 227 14.65 -2.32 2.09
C LEU A 227 14.37 -3.30 3.26
N PHE A 228 13.50 -2.91 4.18
CA PHE A 228 13.11 -3.76 5.31
C PHE A 228 12.37 -5.02 4.87
N SER A 229 11.55 -4.94 3.80
CA SER A 229 10.88 -6.12 3.24
C SER A 229 11.86 -7.12 2.65
N VAL A 230 12.84 -6.66 1.84
CA VAL A 230 13.87 -7.54 1.26
C VAL A 230 14.74 -8.15 2.36
N PHE A 231 15.16 -7.36 3.34
CA PHE A 231 15.86 -7.85 4.54
C PHE A 231 15.07 -8.97 5.23
N TRP A 232 13.77 -8.78 5.46
CA TRP A 232 12.92 -9.77 6.09
C TRP A 232 12.79 -11.05 5.24
N PHE A 233 12.61 -10.93 3.92
CA PHE A 233 12.54 -12.11 3.03
C PHE A 233 13.85 -12.90 3.01
N VAL A 234 15.01 -12.23 3.09
CA VAL A 234 16.30 -12.91 3.21
C VAL A 234 16.38 -13.69 4.52
N LEU A 235 16.00 -13.07 5.65
CA LEU A 235 15.94 -13.76 6.95
C LEU A 235 14.98 -14.95 6.92
N PHE A 236 13.77 -14.74 6.40
CA PHE A 236 12.75 -15.77 6.28
C PHE A 236 13.22 -16.93 5.41
N GLY A 237 13.88 -16.66 4.27
CA GLY A 237 14.45 -17.69 3.40
C GLY A 237 15.55 -18.51 4.07
N VAL A 238 16.44 -17.86 4.84
CA VAL A 238 17.48 -18.54 5.62
C VAL A 238 16.85 -19.45 6.68
N GLN A 239 15.83 -18.97 7.41
CA GLN A 239 15.14 -19.78 8.40
C GLN A 239 14.36 -20.94 7.79
N LEU A 240 13.71 -20.72 6.65
CA LEU A 240 13.03 -21.77 5.91
C LEU A 240 14.02 -22.91 5.59
N VAL A 241 15.16 -22.59 4.98
CA VAL A 241 16.19 -23.58 4.63
C VAL A 241 16.79 -24.26 5.86
N SER A 242 16.99 -23.52 6.96
CA SER A 242 17.47 -24.07 8.23
C SER A 242 16.49 -25.12 8.77
N ASN A 243 15.20 -24.78 8.80
CA ASN A 243 14.13 -25.63 9.33
C ASN A 243 13.75 -26.80 8.39
N VAL A 244 14.10 -26.76 7.10
CA VAL A 244 14.00 -27.94 6.21
C VAL A 244 14.98 -29.04 6.62
N LYS A 245 16.19 -28.66 7.10
CA LYS A 245 17.24 -29.62 7.44
C LYS A 245 16.94 -30.41 8.71
N SER A 246 16.13 -29.87 9.62
CA SER A 246 15.56 -30.58 10.77
C SER A 246 14.30 -31.34 10.32
N SER A 247 14.49 -32.51 9.70
CA SER A 247 13.50 -33.29 8.93
C SER A 247 12.21 -33.80 9.64
N THR A 248 11.71 -33.14 10.69
CA THR A 248 10.51 -33.55 11.45
C THR A 248 9.30 -32.61 11.27
N SER A 249 9.49 -31.37 10.82
CA SER A 249 8.43 -30.34 10.86
C SER A 249 7.42 -30.34 9.70
N ILE A 250 7.79 -30.89 8.52
CA ILE A 250 6.87 -30.93 7.36
C ILE A 250 5.65 -31.84 7.62
N GLN A 251 5.77 -32.80 8.54
CA GLN A 251 4.72 -33.77 8.84
C GLN A 251 3.58 -33.19 9.69
N GLU A 252 3.80 -32.07 10.39
CA GLU A 252 2.82 -31.42 11.28
C GLU A 252 1.95 -30.35 10.58
N GLY A 253 2.23 -30.06 9.30
CA GLY A 253 1.41 -29.20 8.42
C GLY A 253 2.11 -27.93 7.94
N LEU A 254 1.91 -27.58 6.66
CA LEU A 254 2.56 -26.45 5.99
C LEU A 254 2.35 -25.11 6.68
N LEU A 255 1.14 -24.86 7.21
CA LEU A 255 0.80 -23.60 7.87
C LEU A 255 1.62 -23.38 9.16
N LEU A 256 1.75 -24.44 9.96
CA LEU A 256 2.47 -24.40 11.24
C LEU A 256 3.97 -24.22 10.99
N TYR A 257 4.51 -24.91 9.98
CA TYR A 257 5.89 -24.74 9.53
C TYR A 257 6.22 -23.31 9.08
N LEU A 258 5.35 -22.70 8.25
CA LEU A 258 5.52 -21.30 7.82
C LEU A 258 5.41 -20.35 9.02
N LEU A 259 4.44 -20.56 9.89
CA LEU A 259 4.20 -19.72 11.06
C LEU A 259 5.37 -19.76 12.05
N THR A 260 5.93 -20.94 12.33
CA THR A 260 7.12 -21.08 13.18
C THR A 260 8.30 -20.33 12.59
N SER A 261 8.51 -20.45 11.27
CA SER A 261 9.58 -19.72 10.57
C SER A 261 9.38 -18.18 10.65
N VAL A 262 8.14 -17.70 10.51
CA VAL A 262 7.80 -16.26 10.68
C VAL A 262 8.01 -15.82 12.14
N SER A 263 7.64 -16.64 13.13
CA SER A 263 7.84 -16.35 14.56
C SER A 263 9.31 -16.24 14.93
N GLU A 264 10.17 -17.13 14.42
CA GLU A 264 11.62 -17.08 14.63
C GLU A 264 12.23 -15.82 13.99
N CYS A 265 11.68 -15.37 12.87
CA CYS A 265 12.09 -14.12 12.26
C CYS A 265 11.76 -12.93 13.14
N CYS A 266 10.68 -12.93 13.93
CA CYS A 266 10.23 -11.80 14.75
C CYS A 266 10.98 -11.62 16.09
N ALA A 267 12.22 -12.09 16.19
CA ALA A 267 13.01 -12.04 17.41
C ALA A 267 13.68 -10.68 17.67
N SER A 268 13.59 -9.73 16.73
CA SER A 268 14.20 -8.40 16.87
C SER A 268 13.23 -7.30 16.43
N PRO A 269 13.42 -6.06 16.90
CA PRO A 269 12.61 -4.93 16.44
C PRO A 269 12.80 -4.65 14.94
N TYR A 270 14.00 -4.88 14.39
CA TYR A 270 14.28 -4.66 12.97
C TYR A 270 13.50 -5.65 12.08
N SER A 271 13.48 -6.91 12.47
CA SER A 271 12.76 -7.97 11.77
C SER A 271 11.25 -7.85 11.92
N LEU A 272 10.77 -7.41 13.09
CA LEU A 272 9.36 -7.08 13.30
C LEU A 272 8.91 -5.94 12.37
N LEU A 273 9.70 -4.86 12.25
CA LEU A 273 9.45 -3.80 11.27
C LEU A 273 9.51 -4.31 9.83
N GLY A 274 10.41 -5.25 9.53
CA GLY A 274 10.42 -5.95 8.24
C GLY A 274 9.11 -6.65 7.94
N LEU A 275 8.59 -7.41 8.91
CA LEU A 275 7.31 -8.12 8.78
C LEU A 275 6.14 -7.14 8.62
N THR A 276 6.11 -6.01 9.32
CA THR A 276 5.00 -5.04 9.21
C THR A 276 4.91 -4.44 7.81
N PHE A 277 6.04 -4.15 7.16
CA PHE A 277 6.06 -3.70 5.76
C PHE A 277 5.64 -4.82 4.81
N VAL A 278 6.10 -6.06 5.03
CA VAL A 278 5.69 -7.22 4.23
C VAL A 278 4.18 -7.43 4.31
N VAL A 279 3.61 -7.38 5.52
CA VAL A 279 2.16 -7.48 5.76
C VAL A 279 1.42 -6.31 5.12
N SER A 280 1.94 -5.08 5.19
CA SER A 280 1.35 -3.90 4.51
C SER A 280 1.27 -4.08 3.00
N TYR A 281 2.37 -4.54 2.39
CA TYR A 281 2.43 -4.79 0.94
C TYR A 281 1.57 -5.98 0.53
N LEU A 282 1.49 -7.02 1.35
CA LEU A 282 0.61 -8.16 1.11
C LEU A 282 -0.86 -7.72 1.16
N ALA A 283 -1.25 -6.94 2.17
CA ALA A 283 -2.58 -6.35 2.28
C ALA A 283 -2.92 -5.47 1.07
N LEU A 284 -2.01 -4.57 0.67
CA LEU A 284 -2.17 -3.74 -0.53
C LEU A 284 -2.31 -4.60 -1.80
N GLY A 285 -1.52 -5.66 -1.91
CA GLY A 285 -1.58 -6.62 -3.01
C GLY A 285 -2.93 -7.33 -3.08
N LEU A 286 -3.45 -7.82 -1.95
CA LEU A 286 -4.77 -8.44 -1.84
C LEU A 286 -5.90 -7.46 -2.21
N LEU A 287 -5.82 -6.20 -1.76
CA LEU A 287 -6.79 -5.17 -2.11
C LEU A 287 -6.74 -4.81 -3.61
N ASN A 288 -5.56 -4.75 -4.20
CA ASN A 288 -5.41 -4.53 -5.64
C ASN A 288 -5.89 -5.73 -6.45
N LEU A 289 -5.66 -6.96 -5.96
CA LEU A 289 -6.22 -8.17 -6.55
C LEU A 289 -7.74 -8.16 -6.50
N CYS A 290 -8.34 -7.76 -5.38
CA CYS A 290 -9.79 -7.54 -5.25
C CYS A 290 -10.30 -6.59 -6.35
N LYS A 291 -9.67 -5.42 -6.51
CA LYS A 291 -10.03 -4.44 -7.54
C LYS A 291 -9.86 -4.99 -8.96
N PHE A 292 -8.80 -5.74 -9.21
CA PHE A 292 -8.56 -6.37 -10.49
C PHE A 292 -9.62 -7.44 -10.81
N CYS A 293 -9.99 -8.27 -9.83
CA CYS A 293 -11.06 -9.26 -9.97
C CYS A 293 -12.39 -8.59 -10.30
N LEU A 294 -12.72 -7.46 -9.66
CA LEU A 294 -13.99 -6.75 -9.84
C LEU A 294 -14.05 -5.93 -11.15
N GLY A 295 -13.02 -5.13 -11.43
CA GLY A 295 -13.03 -4.14 -12.53
C GLY A 295 -12.19 -4.51 -13.76
N GLY A 296 -11.47 -5.62 -13.73
CA GLY A 296 -10.53 -6.02 -14.80
C GLY A 296 -9.30 -5.11 -14.89
N TYR A 297 -8.61 -5.16 -16.03
CA TYR A 297 -7.35 -4.43 -16.26
C TYR A 297 -7.49 -2.91 -16.11
N THR A 298 -8.65 -2.36 -16.45
CA THR A 298 -8.94 -0.91 -16.37
C THR A 298 -8.99 -0.37 -14.94
N ALA A 299 -9.25 -1.21 -13.94
CA ALA A 299 -9.33 -0.77 -12.54
C ALA A 299 -7.96 -0.59 -11.87
N LEU A 300 -6.89 -1.15 -12.45
CA LEU A 300 -5.54 -1.08 -11.87
C LEU A 300 -4.88 0.30 -12.03
N HIS A 301 -5.35 1.12 -12.99
CA HIS A 301 -4.72 2.41 -13.30
C HIS A 301 -5.03 3.51 -12.25
N ASN A 302 -6.02 3.32 -11.37
CA ASN A 302 -6.44 4.37 -10.44
C ASN A 302 -5.57 4.36 -9.16
N HIS A 303 -4.59 5.27 -9.10
CA HIS A 303 -3.39 5.21 -8.25
C HIS A 303 -3.55 5.66 -6.77
N ASN A 304 -4.76 5.78 -6.23
CA ASN A 304 -5.01 6.35 -4.89
C ASN A 304 -5.09 5.32 -3.74
N VAL A 305 -4.40 4.18 -3.82
CA VAL A 305 -4.61 3.04 -2.90
C VAL A 305 -3.49 2.85 -1.87
N MET A 306 -2.40 3.60 -1.95
CA MET A 306 -1.19 3.31 -1.16
C MET A 306 -1.46 3.30 0.36
N HIS A 307 -2.43 4.07 0.85
CA HIS A 307 -2.77 4.12 2.27
C HIS A 307 -3.58 2.93 2.80
N ARG A 308 -4.28 2.16 1.96
CA ARG A 308 -5.18 1.09 2.45
C ARG A 308 -4.44 -0.17 2.95
N GLY A 309 -3.21 -0.42 2.51
CA GLY A 309 -2.41 -1.53 3.06
C GLY A 309 -1.63 -1.14 4.33
N VAL A 310 -1.31 0.15 4.48
CA VAL A 310 -0.49 0.66 5.59
C VAL A 310 -1.21 0.54 6.92
N THR A 311 -2.54 0.74 6.94
CA THR A 311 -3.36 0.55 8.14
C THR A 311 -3.10 -0.83 8.75
N GLU A 312 -3.02 -1.87 7.92
CA GLU A 312 -2.89 -3.25 8.39
C GLU A 312 -1.49 -3.61 8.89
N GLY A 313 -0.44 -3.01 8.32
CA GLY A 313 0.89 -3.15 8.91
C GLY A 313 1.06 -2.33 10.20
N VAL A 314 0.42 -1.17 10.29
CA VAL A 314 0.44 -0.35 11.51
C VAL A 314 -0.35 -1.04 12.62
N THR A 315 -1.53 -1.61 12.33
CA THR A 315 -2.29 -2.38 13.32
C THR A 315 -1.51 -3.59 13.80
N MET A 316 -0.84 -4.31 12.90
CA MET A 316 0.06 -5.42 13.24
C MET A 316 1.19 -4.97 14.19
N LEU A 317 1.86 -3.85 13.87
CA LEU A 317 2.94 -3.30 14.70
C LEU A 317 2.42 -2.90 16.08
N LEU A 318 1.29 -2.20 16.16
CA LEU A 318 0.70 -1.77 17.42
C LEU A 318 0.32 -2.96 18.30
N LEU A 319 -0.31 -3.99 17.72
CA LEU A 319 -0.65 -5.22 18.45
C LEU A 319 0.59 -5.96 18.93
N ALA A 320 1.63 -6.08 18.10
CA ALA A 320 2.88 -6.73 18.48
C ALA A 320 3.61 -5.99 19.62
N LEU A 321 3.62 -4.67 19.59
CA LEU A 321 4.22 -3.85 20.66
C LEU A 321 3.39 -3.89 21.94
N GLN A 322 2.06 -3.77 21.83
CA GLN A 322 1.15 -3.79 22.98
C GLN A 322 1.20 -5.14 23.73
N THR A 323 1.37 -6.23 23.00
CA THR A 323 1.39 -7.59 23.57
C THR A 323 2.77 -8.01 24.07
N GLY A 324 3.80 -7.17 23.91
CA GLY A 324 5.18 -7.50 24.31
C GLY A 324 5.77 -8.66 23.51
N LEU A 325 5.42 -8.78 22.22
CA LEU A 325 5.75 -9.95 21.38
C LEU A 325 7.24 -10.31 21.38
N LEU A 326 8.13 -9.33 21.52
CA LEU A 326 9.60 -9.51 21.51
C LEU A 326 10.12 -10.21 22.76
N ASP A 327 9.48 -10.01 23.91
CA ASP A 327 9.94 -10.53 25.21
C ASP A 327 9.46 -11.97 25.49
N LEU A 328 8.60 -12.51 24.60
CA LEU A 328 7.99 -13.82 24.77
C LEU A 328 8.88 -14.96 24.26
N PRO A 329 8.83 -16.15 24.90
CA PRO A 329 9.51 -17.33 24.41
C PRO A 329 8.95 -17.78 23.04
N ALA A 330 9.77 -18.45 22.23
CA ALA A 330 9.49 -18.72 20.81
C ALA A 330 8.12 -19.39 20.53
N LEU A 331 7.70 -20.33 21.39
CA LEU A 331 6.43 -21.07 21.25
C LEU A 331 5.21 -20.17 21.52
N GLN A 332 5.24 -19.38 22.60
CA GLN A 332 4.18 -18.43 22.94
C GLN A 332 4.13 -17.28 21.94
N ARG A 333 5.30 -16.81 21.48
CA ARG A 333 5.40 -15.81 20.41
C ARG A 333 4.76 -16.29 19.12
N CYS A 334 4.95 -17.56 18.75
CA CYS A 334 4.34 -18.17 17.58
C CYS A 334 2.80 -18.15 17.66
N PHE A 335 2.25 -18.56 18.80
CA PHE A 335 0.82 -18.54 19.06
C PHE A 335 0.23 -17.12 19.01
N LEU A 336 0.87 -16.15 19.66
CA LEU A 336 0.39 -14.78 19.68
C LEU A 336 0.49 -14.12 18.29
N LEU A 337 1.59 -14.35 17.58
CA LEU A 337 1.78 -13.85 16.22
C LEU A 337 0.74 -14.42 15.26
N PHE A 338 0.35 -15.68 15.44
CA PHE A 338 -0.78 -16.27 14.70
C PHE A 338 -2.06 -15.48 14.92
N ILE A 339 -2.44 -15.19 16.17
CA ILE A 339 -3.63 -14.39 16.46
C ILE A 339 -3.55 -13.01 15.82
N ILE A 340 -2.40 -12.33 15.92
CA ILE A 340 -2.19 -11.00 15.31
C ILE A 340 -2.35 -11.06 13.78
N LEU A 341 -1.75 -12.05 13.12
CA LEU A 341 -1.88 -12.22 11.67
C LEU A 341 -3.31 -12.52 11.25
N PHE A 342 -4.09 -13.24 12.07
CA PHE A 342 -5.51 -13.47 11.83
C PHE A 342 -6.35 -12.20 12.01
N ILE A 343 -6.05 -11.35 13.00
CA ILE A 343 -6.72 -10.05 13.16
C ILE A 343 -6.48 -9.19 11.91
N VAL A 344 -5.23 -9.13 11.45
CA VAL A 344 -4.85 -8.39 10.23
C VAL A 344 -5.57 -8.97 9.00
N LEU A 345 -5.59 -10.29 8.84
CA LEU A 345 -6.29 -10.95 7.75
C LEU A 345 -7.79 -10.62 7.78
N THR A 346 -8.43 -10.65 8.95
CA THR A 346 -9.85 -10.26 9.11
C THR A 346 -10.08 -8.82 8.67
N SER A 347 -9.22 -7.90 9.10
CA SER A 347 -9.29 -6.48 8.71
C SER A 347 -9.14 -6.29 7.19
N THR A 348 -8.23 -7.03 6.56
CA THR A 348 -8.08 -7.00 5.09
C THR A 348 -9.34 -7.50 4.37
N LEU A 349 -9.97 -8.58 4.85
CA LEU A 349 -11.21 -9.13 4.28
C LEU A 349 -12.39 -8.17 4.45
N GLN A 350 -12.45 -7.47 5.59
CA GLN A 350 -13.42 -6.41 5.83
C GLN A 350 -13.25 -5.29 4.81
N SER A 351 -12.02 -4.80 4.62
CA SER A 351 -11.68 -3.79 3.60
C SER A 351 -12.01 -4.25 2.18
N MET A 352 -11.83 -5.54 1.86
CA MET A 352 -12.24 -6.11 0.56
C MET A 352 -13.76 -6.12 0.39
N SER A 353 -14.52 -6.37 1.46
CA SER A 353 -15.99 -6.37 1.44
C SER A 353 -16.55 -4.97 1.22
N GLU A 354 -16.00 -3.97 1.90
CA GLU A 354 -16.37 -2.55 1.72
C GLU A 354 -16.13 -2.03 0.30
N ILE A 355 -15.10 -2.54 -0.41
CA ILE A 355 -14.88 -2.23 -1.83
C ILE A 355 -15.89 -2.96 -2.73
N THR A 356 -16.21 -4.21 -2.38
CA THR A 356 -17.03 -5.10 -3.21
C THR A 356 -18.50 -4.70 -3.21
N GLU A 357 -19.04 -4.32 -2.05
CA GLU A 357 -20.46 -3.97 -1.87
C GLU A 357 -21.01 -2.94 -2.88
N PRO A 358 -20.46 -1.72 -3.01
CA PRO A 358 -21.02 -0.73 -3.92
C PRO A 358 -20.90 -1.14 -5.40
N ILE A 359 -19.86 -1.90 -5.76
CA ILE A 359 -19.66 -2.37 -7.14
C ILE A 359 -20.71 -3.41 -7.50
N VAL A 360 -20.96 -4.38 -6.63
CA VAL A 360 -21.93 -5.46 -6.87
C VAL A 360 -23.37 -4.92 -6.87
N LEU A 361 -23.70 -4.04 -5.92
CA LEU A 361 -25.01 -3.38 -5.90
C LEU A 361 -25.21 -2.47 -7.13
N GLY A 362 -24.16 -1.75 -7.55
CA GLY A 362 -24.19 -0.95 -8.78
C GLY A 362 -24.35 -1.79 -10.05
N LEU A 363 -23.74 -2.98 -10.12
CA LEU A 363 -23.95 -3.93 -11.22
C LEU A 363 -25.40 -4.44 -11.27
N GLY A 364 -26.01 -4.67 -10.10
CA GLY A 364 -27.42 -5.03 -9.98
C GLY A 364 -28.34 -3.92 -10.48
N ALA A 365 -28.13 -2.70 -10.01
CA ALA A 365 -28.95 -1.54 -10.36
C ALA A 365 -28.79 -1.09 -11.82
N SER A 366 -27.59 -1.16 -12.38
CA SER A 366 -27.31 -0.72 -13.77
C SER A 366 -27.84 -1.66 -14.85
N ARG A 367 -28.44 -2.81 -14.47
CA ARG A 367 -29.04 -3.81 -15.38
C ARG A 367 -28.11 -4.21 -16.53
N ASN A 368 -26.81 -4.31 -16.25
CA ASN A 368 -25.81 -4.65 -17.27
C ASN A 368 -26.01 -6.09 -17.76
N ARG A 369 -26.05 -6.32 -19.08
CA ARG A 369 -26.26 -7.67 -19.66
C ARG A 369 -24.98 -8.50 -19.77
N CYS A 370 -23.81 -7.93 -19.46
CA CYS A 370 -22.54 -8.64 -19.53
C CYS A 370 -22.41 -9.67 -18.39
N VAL A 371 -22.76 -10.93 -18.63
CA VAL A 371 -22.70 -12.05 -17.66
C VAL A 371 -21.33 -12.14 -16.99
N TRP A 372 -20.25 -11.91 -17.73
CA TRP A 372 -18.88 -11.98 -17.21
C TRP A 372 -18.58 -10.97 -16.09
N LYS A 373 -19.19 -9.78 -16.15
CA LYS A 373 -19.04 -8.77 -15.08
C LYS A 373 -19.74 -9.22 -13.79
N HIS A 374 -20.90 -9.87 -13.93
CA HIS A 374 -21.64 -10.45 -12.81
C HIS A 374 -20.92 -11.65 -12.21
N VAL A 375 -20.40 -12.58 -13.04
CA VAL A 375 -19.63 -13.75 -12.58
C VAL A 375 -18.42 -13.33 -11.76
N ARG A 376 -17.68 -12.30 -12.20
CA ARG A 376 -16.54 -11.74 -11.47
C ARG A 376 -16.94 -11.18 -10.09
N GLY A 377 -17.98 -10.36 -10.04
CA GLY A 377 -18.51 -9.81 -8.79
C GLY A 377 -19.00 -10.89 -7.83
N LEU A 378 -19.78 -11.85 -8.34
CA LEU A 378 -20.34 -12.95 -7.55
C LEU A 378 -19.28 -13.92 -7.05
N SER A 379 -18.26 -14.23 -7.87
CA SER A 379 -17.13 -15.05 -7.44
C SER A 379 -16.39 -14.39 -6.28
N MET A 380 -16.24 -13.07 -6.29
CA MET A 380 -15.60 -12.33 -5.21
C MET A 380 -16.46 -12.35 -3.93
N CYS A 381 -17.78 -12.14 -4.04
CA CYS A 381 -18.71 -12.29 -2.92
C CYS A 381 -18.69 -13.71 -2.35
N LEU A 382 -18.66 -14.75 -3.18
CA LEU A 382 -18.59 -16.13 -2.71
C LEU A 382 -17.31 -16.39 -1.91
N PHE A 383 -16.17 -15.88 -2.38
CA PHE A 383 -14.91 -15.94 -1.63
C PHE A 383 -15.02 -15.20 -0.29
N LEU A 384 -15.51 -13.97 -0.29
CA LEU A 384 -15.67 -13.16 0.93
C LEU A 384 -16.76 -13.67 1.87
N LEU A 385 -17.64 -14.57 1.42
CA LEU A 385 -18.61 -15.26 2.28
C LEU A 385 -17.99 -16.50 2.91
N VAL A 386 -17.37 -17.35 2.10
CA VAL A 386 -16.89 -18.67 2.53
C VAL A 386 -15.61 -18.55 3.35
N PHE A 387 -14.68 -17.67 2.96
CA PHE A 387 -13.36 -17.60 3.60
C PHE A 387 -13.40 -17.10 5.05
N PRO A 388 -14.08 -15.98 5.40
CA PRO A 388 -14.19 -15.55 6.79
C PRO A 388 -15.02 -16.52 7.63
N GLY A 389 -16.06 -17.13 7.07
CA GLY A 389 -16.87 -18.15 7.75
C GLY A 389 -16.06 -19.42 8.06
N PHE A 390 -15.27 -19.90 7.10
CA PHE A 390 -14.34 -21.01 7.30
C PHE A 390 -13.28 -20.69 8.34
N MET A 391 -12.73 -19.47 8.30
CA MET A 391 -11.77 -18.99 9.29
C MET A 391 -12.35 -18.95 10.70
N ALA A 392 -13.55 -18.39 10.87
CA ALA A 392 -14.27 -18.40 12.15
C ALA A 392 -14.48 -19.82 12.69
N PHE A 393 -14.91 -20.74 11.82
CA PHE A 393 -15.06 -22.15 12.18
C PHE A 393 -13.74 -22.78 12.63
N LYS A 394 -12.65 -22.56 11.89
CA LYS A 394 -11.34 -23.11 12.24
C LYS A 394 -10.81 -22.57 13.56
N ILE A 395 -10.96 -21.26 13.83
CA ILE A 395 -10.58 -20.66 15.11
C ILE A 395 -11.41 -21.29 16.24
N SER A 396 -12.72 -21.42 16.06
CA SER A 396 -13.62 -21.99 17.07
C SER A 396 -13.35 -23.45 17.42
N GLN A 397 -12.79 -24.21 16.47
CA GLN A 397 -12.50 -25.63 16.66
C GLN A 397 -11.13 -25.84 17.33
N PHE A 398 -10.15 -25.00 16.99
CA PHE A 398 -8.77 -25.17 17.45
C PHE A 398 -8.48 -24.52 18.80
N PHE A 399 -9.15 -23.42 19.12
CA PHE A 399 -8.89 -22.64 20.33
C PHE A 399 -10.09 -22.69 21.26
N HIS A 400 -9.82 -22.75 22.56
CA HIS A 400 -10.83 -22.45 23.56
C HIS A 400 -11.24 -20.99 23.40
N MET A 401 -12.55 -20.74 23.43
CA MET A 401 -13.10 -19.42 23.14
C MET A 401 -12.96 -18.50 24.35
N ASP A 402 -11.83 -17.82 24.43
CA ASP A 402 -11.64 -16.70 25.37
C ASP A 402 -12.26 -15.42 24.80
N PHE A 403 -12.46 -14.39 25.63
CA PHE A 403 -13.03 -13.10 25.23
C PHE A 403 -12.40 -12.51 23.97
N TRP A 404 -11.06 -12.51 23.87
CA TRP A 404 -10.33 -11.94 22.74
C TRP A 404 -10.57 -12.70 21.43
N LEU A 405 -10.62 -14.03 21.50
CA LEU A 405 -10.93 -14.89 20.37
C LEU A 405 -12.39 -14.74 19.95
N LEU A 406 -13.31 -14.53 20.89
CA LEU A 406 -14.71 -14.25 20.59
C LEU A 406 -14.89 -12.94 19.81
N ILE A 407 -14.17 -11.87 20.18
CA ILE A 407 -14.17 -10.61 19.41
C ILE A 407 -13.73 -10.87 17.96
N LEU A 408 -12.64 -11.63 17.78
CA LEU A 408 -12.10 -11.95 16.46
C LEU A 408 -13.09 -12.78 15.61
N VAL A 409 -13.66 -13.84 16.20
CA VAL A 409 -14.63 -14.73 15.53
C VAL A 409 -15.90 -13.97 15.17
N SER A 410 -16.38 -13.12 16.08
CA SER A 410 -17.53 -12.26 15.85
C SER A 410 -17.31 -11.31 14.68
N SER A 411 -16.12 -10.69 14.58
CA SER A 411 -15.75 -9.84 13.45
C SER A 411 -15.82 -10.59 12.12
N CYS A 412 -15.29 -11.82 12.05
CA CYS A 412 -15.33 -12.66 10.84
C CYS A 412 -16.77 -13.04 10.43
N MET A 413 -17.61 -13.34 11.43
CA MET A 413 -19.03 -13.63 11.21
C MET A 413 -19.78 -12.41 10.70
N LEU A 414 -19.46 -11.22 11.22
CA LEU A 414 -20.06 -9.96 10.79
C LEU A 414 -19.75 -9.67 9.31
N THR A 415 -18.50 -9.85 8.87
CA THR A 415 -18.12 -9.72 7.46
C THR A 415 -18.92 -10.68 6.58
N SER A 416 -19.05 -11.94 6.99
CA SER A 416 -19.83 -12.95 6.25
C SER A 416 -21.31 -12.58 6.15
N LEU A 417 -21.87 -12.04 7.23
CA LEU A 417 -23.26 -11.57 7.31
C LEU A 417 -23.49 -10.36 6.38
N GLN A 418 -22.55 -9.41 6.33
CA GLN A 418 -22.61 -8.26 5.42
C GLN A 418 -22.60 -8.70 3.97
N VAL A 419 -21.69 -9.58 3.59
CA VAL A 419 -21.63 -10.14 2.24
C VAL A 419 -22.92 -10.89 1.91
N THR A 420 -23.49 -11.65 2.85
CA THR A 420 -24.79 -12.30 2.66
C THR A 420 -25.90 -11.28 2.37
N GLY A 421 -25.98 -10.19 3.13
CA GLY A 421 -26.96 -9.12 2.89
C GLY A 421 -26.84 -8.50 1.51
N THR A 422 -25.61 -8.18 1.07
CA THR A 422 -25.37 -7.64 -0.27
C THR A 422 -25.74 -8.62 -1.39
N LEU A 423 -25.45 -9.91 -1.20
CA LEU A 423 -25.81 -10.96 -2.16
C LEU A 423 -27.32 -11.14 -2.26
N LEU A 424 -28.05 -11.07 -1.14
CA LEU A 424 -29.51 -11.14 -1.14
C LEU A 424 -30.13 -9.97 -1.91
N ILE A 425 -29.66 -8.74 -1.70
CA ILE A 425 -30.13 -7.56 -2.44
C ILE A 425 -29.81 -7.68 -3.93
N TYR A 426 -28.59 -8.11 -4.27
CA TYR A 426 -28.23 -8.37 -5.65
C TYR A 426 -29.14 -9.42 -6.32
N CYS A 427 -29.45 -10.52 -5.61
CA CYS A 427 -30.36 -11.54 -6.12
C CYS A 427 -31.75 -10.97 -6.38
N LEU A 428 -32.26 -10.09 -5.52
CA LEU A 428 -33.53 -9.39 -5.74
C LEU A 428 -33.51 -8.55 -7.02
N PHE A 429 -32.44 -7.79 -7.27
CA PHE A 429 -32.27 -7.05 -8.52
C PHE A 429 -32.21 -7.99 -9.73
N MET A 430 -31.51 -9.12 -9.64
CA MET A 430 -31.47 -10.08 -10.75
C MET A 430 -32.82 -10.75 -11.02
N VAL A 431 -33.60 -11.05 -9.98
CA VAL A 431 -34.97 -11.59 -10.12
C VAL A 431 -35.87 -10.59 -10.83
N GLU A 432 -35.78 -9.30 -10.51
CA GLU A 432 -36.52 -8.25 -11.22
C GLU A 432 -36.12 -8.17 -12.70
N VAL A 433 -34.82 -8.23 -13.00
CA VAL A 433 -34.31 -8.25 -14.37
C VAL A 433 -34.83 -9.45 -15.15
N TRP A 434 -34.87 -10.63 -14.52
CA TRP A 434 -35.33 -11.88 -15.12
C TRP A 434 -36.85 -11.91 -15.32
N ARG A 435 -37.62 -11.41 -14.34
CA ARG A 435 -39.08 -11.27 -14.45
C ARG A 435 -39.48 -10.28 -15.54
N GLY A 436 -38.63 -9.30 -15.85
CA GLY A 436 -38.89 -8.30 -16.89
C GLY A 436 -39.93 -7.24 -16.50
N ALA A 437 -40.55 -7.36 -15.33
CA ALA A 437 -41.51 -6.41 -14.76
C ALA A 437 -41.03 -5.93 -13.39
N ALA A 438 -41.20 -4.64 -13.10
CA ALA A 438 -40.81 -4.04 -11.83
C ALA A 438 -41.60 -4.67 -10.67
N LEU A 439 -40.92 -5.05 -9.59
CA LEU A 439 -41.60 -5.53 -8.39
C LEU A 439 -42.23 -4.34 -7.66
N PRO A 440 -43.55 -4.29 -7.45
CA PRO A 440 -44.24 -3.13 -6.87
C PRO A 440 -43.82 -2.79 -5.42
N SER A 441 -43.02 -3.65 -4.77
CA SER A 441 -42.52 -3.46 -3.40
C SER A 441 -41.03 -3.78 -3.22
N LEU A 442 -40.22 -3.74 -4.29
CA LEU A 442 -38.79 -4.08 -4.22
C LEU A 442 -38.05 -3.30 -3.12
N ASP A 443 -38.29 -1.98 -3.02
CA ASP A 443 -37.63 -1.14 -2.02
C ASP A 443 -38.04 -1.47 -0.59
N GLU A 444 -39.27 -1.95 -0.38
CA GLU A 444 -39.75 -2.41 0.92
C GLU A 444 -39.06 -3.73 1.29
N VAL A 445 -38.92 -4.66 0.34
CA VAL A 445 -38.19 -5.92 0.54
C VAL A 445 -36.70 -5.67 0.80
N VAL A 446 -36.04 -4.84 -0.01
CA VAL A 446 -34.63 -4.45 0.19
C VAL A 446 -34.44 -3.81 1.56
N TYR A 447 -35.40 -3.01 2.03
CA TYR A 447 -35.37 -2.49 3.39
C TYR A 447 -35.51 -3.59 4.44
N TYR A 448 -36.45 -4.52 4.32
CA TYR A 448 -36.59 -5.61 5.28
C TYR A 448 -35.33 -6.48 5.35
N VAL A 449 -34.69 -6.75 4.21
CA VAL A 449 -33.40 -7.45 4.14
C VAL A 449 -32.33 -6.66 4.88
N ASN A 450 -32.18 -5.36 4.60
CA ASN A 450 -31.21 -4.51 5.29
C ASN A 450 -31.50 -4.42 6.80
N ALA A 451 -32.77 -4.26 7.19
CA ALA A 451 -33.17 -4.20 8.59
C ALA A 451 -32.86 -5.51 9.33
N LEU A 452 -33.12 -6.66 8.70
CA LEU A 452 -32.77 -7.97 9.25
C LEU A 452 -31.25 -8.13 9.39
N CYS A 453 -30.47 -7.80 8.36
CA CYS A 453 -29.01 -7.84 8.44
C CYS A 453 -28.48 -6.96 9.58
N ARG A 454 -28.97 -5.72 9.71
CA ARG A 454 -28.56 -4.81 10.80
C ARG A 454 -29.00 -5.28 12.18
N ALA A 455 -30.18 -5.90 12.29
CA ALA A 455 -30.63 -6.51 13.53
C ALA A 455 -29.74 -7.70 13.94
N LEU A 456 -29.35 -8.55 12.99
CA LEU A 456 -28.41 -9.64 13.21
C LEU A 456 -27.01 -9.12 13.59
N GLU A 457 -26.51 -8.07 12.92
CA GLU A 457 -25.25 -7.41 13.29
C GLU A 457 -25.27 -6.86 14.72
N PHE A 458 -26.41 -6.28 15.14
CA PHE A 458 -26.61 -5.80 16.49
C PHE A 458 -26.67 -6.95 17.51
N ALA A 459 -27.40 -8.03 17.19
CA ALA A 459 -27.50 -9.21 18.05
C ALA A 459 -26.13 -9.85 18.32
N VAL A 460 -25.29 -9.97 17.28
CA VAL A 460 -23.92 -10.47 17.40
C VAL A 460 -23.08 -9.58 18.33
N ALA A 461 -23.17 -8.25 18.20
CA ALA A 461 -22.45 -7.32 19.08
C ALA A 461 -22.89 -7.42 20.55
N VAL A 462 -24.20 -7.55 20.80
CA VAL A 462 -24.74 -7.74 22.15
C VAL A 462 -24.26 -9.06 22.76
N CYS A 463 -24.20 -10.14 21.97
CA CYS A 463 -23.68 -11.43 22.44
C CYS A 463 -22.21 -11.34 22.88
N VAL A 464 -21.37 -10.63 22.12
CA VAL A 464 -19.96 -10.40 22.49
C VAL A 464 -19.83 -9.64 23.79
N VAL A 465 -20.60 -8.56 23.96
CA VAL A 465 -20.57 -7.76 25.20
C VAL A 465 -21.08 -8.57 26.39
N ALA A 466 -22.16 -9.35 26.22
CA ALA A 466 -22.70 -10.19 27.28
C ALA A 466 -21.68 -11.25 27.74
N TYR A 467 -21.02 -11.91 26.80
CA TYR A 467 -19.96 -12.88 27.12
C TYR A 467 -18.75 -12.21 27.77
N GLY A 468 -18.27 -11.08 27.22
CA GLY A 468 -17.15 -10.34 27.80
C GLY A 468 -17.43 -9.83 29.21
N ALA A 469 -18.65 -9.35 29.47
CA ALA A 469 -19.08 -8.97 30.80
C ALA A 469 -19.15 -10.19 31.74
N TRP A 470 -19.66 -11.33 31.25
CA TRP A 470 -19.69 -12.57 32.02
C TRP A 470 -18.27 -13.03 32.43
N GLU A 471 -17.35 -13.09 31.47
CA GLU A 471 -15.95 -13.47 31.71
C GLU A 471 -15.25 -12.48 32.65
N SER A 472 -15.47 -11.17 32.49
CA SER A 472 -14.87 -10.16 33.37
C SER A 472 -15.43 -10.19 34.80
N LEU A 473 -16.69 -10.60 35.00
CA LEU A 473 -17.30 -10.65 36.33
C LEU A 473 -16.87 -11.88 37.13
N TRP A 474 -16.68 -13.02 36.45
CA TRP A 474 -16.42 -14.32 37.09
C TRP A 474 -14.99 -14.83 36.91
N GLY A 475 -14.20 -14.22 36.01
CA GLY A 475 -12.79 -14.56 35.76
C GLY A 475 -11.81 -13.60 36.44
N GLU A 476 -10.58 -13.56 35.91
CA GLU A 476 -9.54 -12.65 36.37
C GLU A 476 -9.83 -11.21 35.92
N TRP A 477 -10.02 -10.31 36.88
CA TRP A 477 -10.30 -8.91 36.60
C TRP A 477 -9.11 -8.21 35.95
N SER A 478 -9.33 -7.59 34.78
CA SER A 478 -8.33 -6.75 34.12
C SER A 478 -8.90 -5.38 33.71
N TRP A 479 -8.18 -4.30 34.05
CA TRP A 479 -8.56 -2.94 33.67
C TRP A 479 -8.59 -2.74 32.15
N ILE A 480 -7.67 -3.39 31.44
CA ILE A 480 -7.60 -3.36 29.97
C ILE A 480 -8.86 -4.03 29.39
N GLY A 481 -9.22 -5.23 29.85
CA GLY A 481 -10.44 -5.92 29.40
C GLY A 481 -11.70 -5.11 29.67
N ALA A 482 -11.83 -4.55 30.87
CA ALA A 482 -12.96 -3.69 31.23
C ALA A 482 -13.06 -2.44 30.33
N SER A 483 -11.95 -1.74 30.07
CA SER A 483 -11.94 -0.57 29.18
C SER A 483 -12.35 -0.92 27.74
N VAL A 484 -11.89 -2.07 27.22
CA VAL A 484 -12.26 -2.55 25.88
C VAL A 484 -13.74 -2.89 25.81
N ILE A 485 -14.31 -3.53 26.84
CA ILE A 485 -15.75 -3.83 26.91
C ILE A 485 -16.58 -2.53 26.92
N ILE A 486 -16.16 -1.51 27.68
CA ILE A 486 -16.84 -0.20 27.72
C ILE A 486 -16.81 0.46 26.35
N ILE A 487 -15.63 0.53 25.72
CA ILE A 487 -15.47 1.11 24.37
C ILE A 487 -16.29 0.32 23.36
N HIS A 488 -16.24 -1.01 23.39
CA HIS A 488 -17.00 -1.87 22.49
C HIS A 488 -18.51 -1.70 22.69
N SER A 489 -18.99 -1.63 23.94
CA SER A 489 -20.39 -1.38 24.26
C SER A 489 -20.86 -0.03 23.71
N TYR A 490 -20.07 1.03 23.89
CA TYR A 490 -20.41 2.34 23.35
C TYR A 490 -20.38 2.36 21.81
N CYS A 491 -19.27 1.94 21.19
CA CYS A 491 -19.06 2.06 19.75
C CYS A 491 -19.85 1.03 18.93
N ASN A 492 -19.89 -0.25 19.34
CA ASN A 492 -20.50 -1.32 18.55
C ASN A 492 -21.97 -1.59 18.89
N VAL A 493 -22.40 -1.31 20.12
CA VAL A 493 -23.79 -1.55 20.56
C VAL A 493 -24.58 -0.25 20.57
N TRP A 494 -24.17 0.75 21.36
CA TRP A 494 -24.94 1.98 21.55
C TRP A 494 -25.06 2.81 20.26
N LEU A 495 -23.94 3.14 19.60
CA LEU A 495 -23.99 3.92 18.35
C LEU A 495 -24.79 3.20 17.25
N ARG A 496 -24.67 1.87 17.15
CA ARG A 496 -25.41 1.06 16.18
C ARG A 496 -26.91 1.02 16.49
N ALA A 497 -27.28 0.87 17.76
CA ALA A 497 -28.66 0.96 18.22
C ALA A 497 -29.25 2.34 17.93
N GLN A 498 -28.52 3.42 18.22
CA GLN A 498 -28.95 4.79 17.96
C GLN A 498 -29.16 5.03 16.45
N ALA A 499 -28.25 4.55 15.60
CA ALA A 499 -28.38 4.65 14.14
C ALA A 499 -29.61 3.87 13.62
N GLY A 500 -29.82 2.65 14.12
CA GLY A 500 -31.01 1.85 13.80
C GLY A 500 -32.30 2.52 14.26
N TRP A 501 -32.33 3.05 15.48
CA TRP A 501 -33.50 3.73 16.05
C TRP A 501 -33.86 5.00 15.27
N LYS A 502 -32.87 5.82 14.91
CA LYS A 502 -33.08 7.01 14.08
C LYS A 502 -33.66 6.65 12.72
N SER A 503 -33.14 5.59 12.09
CA SER A 503 -33.62 5.11 10.79
C SER A 503 -35.07 4.62 10.85
N PHE A 504 -35.43 3.91 11.93
CA PHE A 504 -36.80 3.45 12.18
C PHE A 504 -37.76 4.62 12.42
N LEU A 505 -37.39 5.59 13.28
CA LEU A 505 -38.21 6.76 13.57
C LEU A 505 -38.50 7.60 12.33
N LEU A 506 -37.48 7.89 11.51
CA LEU A 506 -37.64 8.63 10.26
C LEU A 506 -38.65 7.96 9.31
N ARG A 507 -38.64 6.63 9.23
CA ARG A 507 -39.61 5.89 8.42
C ARG A 507 -41.01 5.89 9.01
N GLN A 508 -41.14 5.72 10.32
CA GLN A 508 -42.43 5.81 10.98
C GLN A 508 -43.05 7.21 10.82
N GLU A 509 -42.21 8.25 10.81
CA GLU A 509 -42.63 9.62 10.55
C GLU A 509 -43.06 9.83 9.10
N ALA A 510 -42.26 9.38 8.11
CA ALA A 510 -42.63 9.45 6.70
C ALA A 510 -43.91 8.65 6.38
N ALA A 511 -44.11 7.47 6.99
CA ALA A 511 -45.33 6.69 6.85
C ALA A 511 -46.55 7.42 7.45
N ARG A 512 -46.38 8.03 8.64
CA ARG A 512 -47.43 8.86 9.25
C ARG A 512 -47.78 10.07 8.37
N LYS A 513 -46.78 10.77 7.82
CA LYS A 513 -46.98 11.92 6.92
C LYS A 513 -47.75 11.52 5.67
N ILE A 514 -47.40 10.41 5.01
CA ILE A 514 -48.13 9.91 3.84
C ILE A 514 -49.57 9.52 4.19
N ASN A 515 -49.79 8.84 5.33
CA ASN A 515 -51.14 8.46 5.77
C ASN A 515 -52.01 9.67 6.17
N SER A 516 -51.40 10.81 6.52
CA SER A 516 -52.12 12.06 6.81
C SER A 516 -52.47 12.90 5.58
N LEU A 517 -51.99 12.53 4.39
CA LEU A 517 -52.31 13.22 3.15
C LEU A 517 -53.62 12.68 2.54
N PRO A 518 -54.46 13.55 1.95
CA PRO A 518 -55.65 13.11 1.24
C PRO A 518 -55.29 12.29 -0.01
N GLN A 519 -56.05 11.22 -0.25
CA GLN A 519 -56.00 10.47 -1.51
C GLN A 519 -56.85 11.17 -2.57
N ALA A 520 -56.36 11.20 -3.80
CA ALA A 520 -57.11 11.72 -4.95
C ALA A 520 -58.28 10.78 -5.30
N SER A 521 -59.46 11.34 -5.57
CA SER A 521 -60.57 10.58 -6.16
C SER A 521 -60.26 10.21 -7.61
N ALA A 522 -60.93 9.17 -8.13
CA ALA A 522 -60.75 8.75 -9.52
C ALA A 522 -61.10 9.88 -10.52
N GLU A 523 -62.09 10.71 -10.19
CA GLU A 523 -62.50 11.87 -10.98
C GLU A 523 -61.40 12.96 -10.98
N GLN A 524 -60.84 13.29 -9.82
CA GLN A 524 -59.74 14.27 -9.71
C GLN A 524 -58.49 13.81 -10.47
N LEU A 525 -58.23 12.51 -10.48
CA LEU A 525 -57.08 11.93 -11.17
C LEU A 525 -57.27 11.96 -12.69
N GLN A 526 -58.49 11.71 -13.15
CA GLN A 526 -58.88 11.76 -14.56
C GLN A 526 -58.89 13.22 -15.09
N GLU A 527 -59.31 14.18 -14.27
CA GLU A 527 -59.24 15.61 -14.58
C GLU A 527 -57.81 16.14 -14.62
N HIS A 528 -56.93 15.68 -13.71
CA HIS A 528 -55.52 16.05 -13.70
C HIS A 528 -54.77 15.50 -14.93
N GLY A 529 -55.05 14.25 -15.34
CA GLY A 529 -54.61 13.70 -16.62
C GLY A 529 -53.10 13.72 -16.88
N ASP A 530 -52.27 13.64 -15.84
CA ASP A 530 -50.81 13.78 -15.92
C ASP A 530 -50.10 12.59 -15.26
N VAL A 531 -48.80 12.45 -15.52
CA VAL A 531 -47.95 11.39 -14.96
C VAL A 531 -47.33 11.82 -13.63
N CYS A 532 -46.93 10.85 -12.79
CA CYS A 532 -46.23 11.18 -11.55
C CYS A 532 -44.87 11.81 -11.84
N ALA A 533 -44.65 13.07 -11.43
CA ALA A 533 -43.39 13.80 -11.66
C ALA A 533 -42.12 13.19 -11.02
N ILE A 534 -42.27 12.17 -10.18
CA ILE A 534 -41.13 11.44 -9.56
C ILE A 534 -40.69 10.25 -10.44
N CYS A 535 -41.63 9.49 -11.00
CA CYS A 535 -41.32 8.26 -11.73
C CYS A 535 -41.70 8.29 -13.22
N PHE A 536 -42.36 9.36 -13.67
CA PHE A 536 -42.84 9.58 -15.03
C PHE A 536 -43.74 8.44 -15.57
N GLN A 537 -44.50 7.79 -14.68
CA GLN A 537 -45.50 6.77 -15.02
C GLN A 537 -46.91 7.26 -14.70
N ASP A 538 -47.90 6.71 -15.40
CA ASP A 538 -49.32 7.00 -15.19
C ASP A 538 -49.76 6.72 -13.74
N MET A 539 -50.63 7.57 -13.21
CA MET A 539 -51.17 7.44 -11.87
C MET A 539 -52.54 6.75 -11.92
N THR A 540 -52.64 5.53 -11.36
CA THR A 540 -53.92 4.88 -11.07
C THR A 540 -54.46 5.24 -9.68
N THR A 541 -53.54 5.59 -8.77
CA THR A 541 -53.82 6.08 -7.41
C THR A 541 -52.80 7.15 -7.05
N ALA A 542 -53.24 8.30 -6.52
CA ALA A 542 -52.35 9.39 -6.12
C ALA A 542 -52.68 9.93 -4.72
N VAL A 543 -51.66 10.46 -4.06
CA VAL A 543 -51.78 11.29 -2.86
C VAL A 543 -51.59 12.74 -3.25
N ILE A 544 -52.36 13.63 -2.62
CA ILE A 544 -52.31 15.07 -2.87
C ILE A 544 -51.56 15.73 -1.72
N THR A 545 -50.47 16.44 -2.01
CA THR A 545 -49.75 17.24 -1.00
C THR A 545 -50.58 18.44 -0.56
N TYR A 546 -50.27 19.05 0.59
CA TYR A 546 -50.96 20.27 1.04
C TYR A 546 -50.83 21.47 0.08
N CYS A 547 -49.82 21.45 -0.81
CA CYS A 547 -49.66 22.41 -1.89
C CYS A 547 -50.42 22.04 -3.18
N GLY A 548 -51.21 20.96 -3.19
CA GLY A 548 -52.08 20.57 -4.30
C GLY A 548 -51.43 19.69 -5.38
N HIS A 549 -50.23 19.16 -5.15
CA HIS A 549 -49.51 18.36 -6.14
C HIS A 549 -49.74 16.86 -5.99
N PHE A 550 -49.85 16.16 -7.13
CA PHE A 550 -50.22 14.74 -7.21
C PHE A 550 -48.99 13.85 -7.42
N PHE A 551 -48.89 12.78 -6.63
CA PHE A 551 -47.83 11.78 -6.75
C PHE A 551 -48.36 10.39 -6.40
N HIS A 552 -47.71 9.31 -6.88
CA HIS A 552 -47.95 8.00 -6.27
C HIS A 552 -47.56 8.04 -4.79
N GLY A 553 -48.37 7.44 -3.93
CA GLY A 553 -48.09 7.40 -2.49
C GLY A 553 -46.73 6.74 -2.16
N SER A 554 -46.31 5.75 -2.94
CA SER A 554 -45.01 5.10 -2.84
C SER A 554 -43.85 6.01 -3.26
N CYS A 555 -44.00 6.76 -4.36
CA CYS A 555 -42.99 7.69 -4.86
C CYS A 555 -42.77 8.86 -3.89
N LEU A 556 -43.85 9.48 -3.39
CA LEU A 556 -43.75 10.57 -2.42
C LEU A 556 -43.18 10.10 -1.08
N ARG A 557 -43.52 8.88 -0.63
CA ARG A 557 -42.96 8.28 0.59
C ARG A 557 -41.43 8.19 0.52
N LYS A 558 -40.89 7.79 -0.64
CA LYS A 558 -39.42 7.71 -0.85
C LYS A 558 -38.76 9.07 -0.80
N TRP A 559 -39.36 10.07 -1.45
CA TRP A 559 -38.85 11.45 -1.42
C TRP A 559 -38.78 12.00 0.00
N LEU A 560 -39.84 11.79 0.77
CA LEU A 560 -39.94 12.20 2.18
C LEU A 560 -38.94 11.53 3.12
N TYR A 561 -38.25 10.46 2.69
CA TYR A 561 -37.12 9.90 3.45
C TYR A 561 -35.87 10.79 3.40
N VAL A 562 -35.73 11.60 2.36
CA VAL A 562 -34.55 12.44 2.13
C VAL A 562 -34.86 13.91 2.39
N GLN A 563 -36.01 14.38 1.92
CA GLN A 563 -36.41 15.79 1.97
C GLN A 563 -37.88 15.90 2.39
N GLU A 564 -38.17 16.69 3.42
CA GLU A 564 -39.54 16.89 3.93
C GLU A 564 -40.36 17.94 3.13
N THR A 565 -40.01 18.14 1.87
CA THR A 565 -40.56 19.18 1.00
C THR A 565 -41.24 18.56 -0.22
N CYS A 566 -42.15 19.30 -0.85
CA CYS A 566 -42.77 18.88 -2.10
C CYS A 566 -41.72 18.83 -3.24
N PRO A 567 -41.63 17.75 -4.02
CA PRO A 567 -40.68 17.63 -5.13
C PRO A 567 -40.82 18.71 -6.22
N MET A 568 -42.02 19.28 -6.39
CA MET A 568 -42.28 20.26 -7.46
C MET A 568 -42.11 21.72 -7.02
N CYS A 569 -42.55 22.07 -5.81
CA CYS A 569 -42.51 23.46 -5.34
C CYS A 569 -41.63 23.70 -4.11
N HIS A 570 -41.00 22.66 -3.58
CA HIS A 570 -40.13 22.69 -2.40
C HIS A 570 -40.79 23.21 -1.12
N SER A 571 -42.12 23.40 -1.11
CA SER A 571 -42.86 23.79 0.09
C SER A 571 -42.87 22.66 1.12
N PRO A 572 -42.80 22.96 2.43
CA PRO A 572 -42.82 21.94 3.47
C PRO A 572 -44.15 21.18 3.47
N ILE A 573 -44.11 19.86 3.57
CA ILE A 573 -45.31 19.01 3.64
C ILE A 573 -45.79 18.98 5.10
N LYS A 574 -46.35 20.10 5.55
CA LYS A 574 -47.00 20.27 6.85
C LYS A 574 -48.42 20.77 6.62
N PRO A 575 -49.41 20.36 7.44
CA PRO A 575 -50.75 20.93 7.36
C PRO A 575 -50.64 22.44 7.59
N SER A 576 -50.82 23.24 6.54
CA SER A 576 -51.03 24.67 6.71
C SER A 576 -52.41 24.85 7.32
N ALA A 577 -52.49 25.52 8.45
CA ALA A 577 -53.74 26.03 8.99
C ALA A 577 -54.25 27.18 8.12
N SER A 578 -54.63 26.89 6.87
CA SER A 578 -55.35 27.82 6.00
C SER A 578 -55.95 27.07 4.82
N VAL A 579 -57.27 27.02 4.81
CA VAL A 579 -58.13 26.61 3.69
C VAL A 579 -57.92 27.58 2.51
N PRO A 580 -57.86 27.10 1.24
CA PRO A 580 -57.92 27.98 0.08
C PRO A 580 -59.35 28.11 -0.44
N THR A 581 -59.81 29.35 -0.64
CA THR A 581 -60.95 29.70 -1.52
C THR A 581 -60.43 30.61 -2.64
N PRO A 582 -60.81 30.39 -3.91
CA PRO A 582 -60.23 31.13 -5.04
C PRO A 582 -61.00 32.42 -5.39
N ALA A 583 -60.27 33.48 -5.74
CA ALA A 583 -60.45 34.31 -6.96
C ALA A 583 -59.95 35.78 -6.80
N VAL A 584 -58.96 36.13 -7.64
CA VAL A 584 -58.82 37.33 -8.50
C VAL A 584 -58.86 38.76 -7.88
N GLY A 585 -57.79 39.53 -8.16
CA GLY A 585 -57.92 40.95 -8.55
C GLY A 585 -57.10 42.01 -7.80
N ASP A 586 -55.95 42.36 -8.37
CA ASP A 586 -55.31 43.69 -8.48
C ASP A 586 -54.81 44.54 -7.27
N VAL A 587 -53.49 44.81 -7.37
CA VAL A 587 -52.72 46.07 -7.18
C VAL A 587 -52.65 46.76 -5.79
N GLN A 588 -51.40 46.87 -5.32
CA GLN A 588 -50.76 47.58 -4.17
C GLN A 588 -51.35 48.98 -3.80
N PRO A 589 -51.28 49.44 -2.53
CA PRO A 589 -50.03 49.94 -1.94
C PRO A 589 -49.78 49.59 -0.46
N ASN A 590 -48.53 49.45 -0.04
CA ASN A 590 -48.14 49.34 1.38
C ASN A 590 -47.13 50.45 1.74
N PRO A 591 -47.37 51.23 2.81
CA PRO A 591 -46.33 51.79 3.66
C PRO A 591 -46.13 50.93 4.93
N ALA A 592 -44.85 50.63 5.17
CA ALA A 592 -44.24 49.97 6.31
C ALA A 592 -44.88 50.17 7.70
N GLN A 593 -44.94 49.11 8.53
CA GLN A 593 -43.96 48.85 9.61
C GLN A 593 -44.33 47.64 10.49
N ALA A 594 -43.26 46.94 10.93
CA ALA A 594 -43.09 46.14 12.15
C ALA A 594 -43.51 44.65 12.18
N GLN A 595 -42.57 43.76 11.78
CA GLN A 595 -42.10 42.68 12.67
C GLN A 595 -40.57 42.46 12.51
N PRO A 596 -39.82 42.16 13.58
CA PRO A 596 -38.39 41.92 13.55
C PRO A 596 -38.04 40.45 13.21
N HIS A 597 -37.10 40.27 12.28
CA HIS A 597 -36.32 39.04 12.12
C HIS A 597 -35.47 38.74 13.36
N PRO A 598 -35.14 37.46 13.59
CA PRO A 598 -33.71 37.14 13.69
C PRO A 598 -33.30 36.00 12.77
N ASN A 599 -32.40 36.31 11.83
CA ASN A 599 -31.46 35.37 11.24
C ASN A 599 -30.38 35.04 12.28
N HIS A 600 -29.91 33.79 12.30
CA HIS A 600 -28.62 33.43 12.90
C HIS A 600 -27.54 33.46 11.80
N PRO A 601 -26.49 34.26 11.97
CA PRO A 601 -25.18 33.98 11.42
C PRO A 601 -24.20 33.46 12.49
N GLU A 602 -23.26 32.67 11.99
CA GLU A 602 -21.97 32.24 12.54
C GLU A 602 -21.12 33.43 13.08
N PRO A 603 -20.19 33.21 14.03
CA PRO A 603 -19.71 34.27 14.90
C PRO A 603 -18.48 35.01 14.35
N ALA A 604 -18.45 36.34 14.54
CA ALA A 604 -17.24 37.15 14.54
C ALA A 604 -17.40 38.32 15.53
N ALA A 605 -16.26 38.72 16.10
CA ALA A 605 -16.10 39.49 17.31
C ALA A 605 -16.40 41.00 17.22
N GLU A 606 -16.85 41.57 18.34
CA GLU A 606 -16.62 42.96 18.78
C GLU A 606 -15.47 42.96 19.81
N HIS A 607 -14.78 44.04 20.17
CA HIS A 607 -14.31 45.30 19.58
C HIS A 607 -13.52 45.97 20.72
N SER A 608 -12.34 46.52 20.46
CA SER A 608 -11.81 47.67 21.20
C SER A 608 -10.83 48.44 20.32
N ASP A 609 -11.18 49.71 20.08
CA ASP A 609 -10.36 50.90 19.79
C ASP A 609 -8.87 50.83 20.21
N THR A 610 -7.86 51.49 19.62
CA THR A 610 -7.77 52.66 18.71
C THR A 610 -6.32 52.82 18.18
N HIS A 611 -6.17 53.66 17.13
CA HIS A 611 -4.98 54.39 16.60
C HIS A 611 -4.28 53.91 15.30
N GLU A 612 -4.69 54.58 14.20
CA GLU A 612 -3.92 55.35 13.17
C GLU A 612 -2.73 54.68 12.45
N GLY A 613 -2.54 54.77 11.12
CA GLY A 613 -3.18 55.57 10.07
C GLY A 613 -2.36 55.47 8.75
N GLU A 614 -3.01 55.88 7.65
CA GLU A 614 -2.53 56.16 6.27
C GLU A 614 -2.30 54.98 5.31
N GLN A 615 -3.30 54.62 4.49
CA GLN A 615 -3.69 55.18 3.15
C GLN A 615 -2.70 54.77 2.05
N GLY A 616 -3.05 53.83 1.15
CA GLY A 616 -3.90 54.04 -0.06
C GLY A 616 -2.94 54.21 -1.28
N GLN A 617 -3.03 53.52 -2.41
CA GLN A 617 -4.18 53.20 -3.25
C GLN A 617 -3.70 52.36 -4.47
N VAL A 618 -4.59 51.47 -4.97
CA VAL A 618 -4.99 51.31 -6.40
C VAL A 618 -4.20 50.35 -7.35
N GLU A 619 -4.98 49.36 -7.83
CA GLU A 619 -5.11 48.77 -9.18
C GLU A 619 -4.36 47.50 -9.67
N ASN A 620 -5.22 46.57 -10.15
CA ASN A 620 -5.16 45.70 -11.34
C ASN A 620 -4.09 44.62 -11.47
N GLU A 621 -4.52 43.36 -11.63
CA GLU A 621 -3.90 42.43 -12.60
C GLU A 621 -4.76 41.17 -12.89
N VAL A 622 -5.00 40.89 -14.18
CA VAL A 622 -5.36 39.57 -14.73
C VAL A 622 -4.36 39.22 -15.83
N CYS A 623 -3.63 38.13 -15.58
CA CYS A 623 -3.10 37.07 -16.44
C CYS A 623 -2.25 37.33 -17.73
N SER A 624 -1.13 36.59 -17.76
CA SER A 624 -0.32 36.06 -18.90
C SER A 624 0.78 36.95 -19.49
N PRO A 625 1.81 36.42 -20.20
CA PRO A 625 2.51 35.13 -20.14
C PRO A 625 4.07 35.27 -20.15
N ASP A 626 4.77 34.13 -20.15
CA ASP A 626 6.19 33.94 -20.49
C ASP A 626 6.74 34.86 -21.61
N LYS A 627 7.91 35.48 -21.36
CA LYS A 627 8.97 35.69 -22.38
C LYS A 627 10.33 36.05 -21.78
N LYS A 628 11.34 35.29 -22.23
CA LYS A 628 12.78 35.48 -22.07
C LYS A 628 13.35 36.67 -22.87
N SER A 629 14.29 37.36 -22.23
CA SER A 629 15.61 37.86 -22.71
C SER A 629 15.72 38.89 -23.85
N LYS A 630 16.48 39.97 -23.56
CA LYS A 630 17.54 40.65 -24.35
C LYS A 630 18.44 41.36 -23.30
N SER A 631 19.77 41.41 -23.37
CA SER A 631 20.61 41.94 -24.44
C SER A 631 22.07 41.46 -24.32
N GLU A 632 22.72 41.14 -25.43
CA GLU A 632 24.04 41.65 -25.84
C GLU A 632 24.37 41.19 -27.28
N THR A 633 24.80 42.13 -28.11
CA THR A 633 25.32 42.03 -29.49
C THR A 633 26.83 41.70 -29.49
N PRO A 634 27.52 41.32 -30.61
CA PRO A 634 27.27 41.80 -31.98
C PRO A 634 27.51 40.83 -33.18
N SER A 635 27.15 41.36 -34.37
CA SER A 635 27.72 41.14 -35.72
C SER A 635 27.35 39.90 -36.56
N ARG A 636 26.62 40.13 -37.68
CA ARG A 636 27.11 40.10 -39.08
C ARG A 636 26.06 39.62 -40.10
N ASN A 637 25.79 40.51 -41.06
CA ASN A 637 25.18 40.39 -42.40
C ASN A 637 24.73 39.00 -42.92
N ASN A 638 23.48 38.90 -43.41
CA ASN A 638 23.21 39.04 -44.84
C ASN A 638 21.70 38.99 -45.16
N SER A 639 21.34 39.91 -46.03
CA SER A 639 20.07 40.14 -46.71
C SER A 639 19.71 39.00 -47.67
N LEU A 640 18.41 38.71 -47.86
CA LEU A 640 17.64 38.94 -49.10
C LEU A 640 16.30 38.18 -49.11
N GLN A 641 15.26 38.94 -49.47
CA GLN A 641 14.19 38.61 -50.43
C GLN A 641 13.07 37.61 -50.07
N ASP A 642 11.95 38.23 -49.68
CA ASP A 642 10.80 38.50 -50.57
C ASP A 642 9.72 37.44 -50.86
N LEU A 643 8.50 37.97 -50.68
CA LEU A 643 7.28 37.82 -51.48
C LEU A 643 6.22 36.81 -51.05
N ASN A 644 5.18 37.38 -50.42
CA ASN A 644 3.81 37.57 -50.97
C ASN A 644 2.96 36.33 -51.30
N CYS A 645 1.64 36.33 -51.13
CA CYS A 645 0.69 37.28 -50.56
C CYS A 645 -0.69 36.59 -50.51
N SER A 646 -1.54 37.10 -49.63
CA SER A 646 -2.97 37.38 -49.87
C SER A 646 -4.03 36.29 -49.86
N GLY A 647 -5.02 36.53 -48.99
CA GLY A 647 -6.39 36.75 -49.47
C GLY A 647 -7.46 36.12 -48.58
N SER A 648 -7.88 36.79 -47.50
CA SER A 648 -9.17 37.52 -47.40
C SER A 648 -10.37 36.57 -47.19
N GLY A 649 -11.02 36.52 -46.01
CA GLY A 649 -11.99 37.51 -45.48
C GLY A 649 -13.42 36.96 -45.71
N ALA A 650 -14.46 37.18 -44.92
CA ALA A 650 -14.70 37.73 -43.60
C ALA A 650 -16.16 37.35 -43.19
N THR A 651 -16.43 37.41 -41.88
CA THR A 651 -17.70 37.80 -41.22
C THR A 651 -18.96 36.91 -41.12
N ALA A 652 -19.34 36.70 -39.84
CA ALA A 652 -20.66 36.76 -39.18
C ALA A 652 -21.48 35.46 -38.95
N GLY A 653 -21.73 35.16 -37.66
CA GLY A 653 -22.47 33.99 -37.10
C GLY A 653 -24.00 34.15 -37.05
N PRO A 654 -24.79 33.53 -36.12
CA PRO A 654 -24.42 32.87 -34.85
C PRO A 654 -25.12 31.49 -34.60
N CYS A 655 -24.93 30.94 -33.37
CA CYS A 655 -25.80 30.03 -32.60
C CYS A 655 -25.36 28.57 -32.35
N CYS A 656 -25.84 28.09 -31.19
CA CYS A 656 -25.51 26.94 -30.34
C CYS A 656 -25.58 25.54 -30.97
N SER A 657 -24.80 24.58 -30.44
CA SER A 657 -25.29 23.42 -29.67
C SER A 657 -24.23 22.33 -29.51
N LEU A 658 -24.18 21.74 -28.31
CA LEU A 658 -23.39 20.56 -27.95
C LEU A 658 -24.00 19.31 -28.61
N GLU A 659 -23.16 18.47 -29.24
CA GLU A 659 -23.45 17.06 -29.44
C GLU A 659 -22.16 16.22 -29.48
N GLY A 660 -22.27 14.99 -28.95
CA GLY A 660 -21.17 14.12 -28.56
C GLY A 660 -20.35 13.49 -29.70
N SER A 661 -19.27 12.84 -29.29
CA SER A 661 -18.39 12.05 -30.17
C SER A 661 -18.30 10.59 -29.73
N PRO A 662 -18.04 9.67 -30.68
CA PRO A 662 -18.47 8.28 -30.60
C PRO A 662 -17.36 7.29 -30.22
N CYS A 663 -17.78 6.13 -29.74
CA CYS A 663 -16.93 5.01 -29.37
C CYS A 663 -16.47 4.20 -30.61
N ASN A 664 -15.16 4.01 -30.75
CA ASN A 664 -14.52 3.34 -31.87
C ASN A 664 -14.52 1.81 -31.65
N LYS A 665 -15.14 1.06 -32.57
CA LYS A 665 -15.06 -0.42 -32.67
C LYS A 665 -13.81 -0.80 -33.46
N ARG A 666 -12.87 -1.52 -32.83
CA ARG A 666 -11.94 -2.42 -33.52
C ARG A 666 -11.75 -3.69 -32.67
N ASP A 667 -11.46 -4.77 -33.39
CA ASP A 667 -11.04 -6.10 -32.92
C ASP A 667 -12.15 -7.15 -32.80
N CYS A 668 -12.59 -7.66 -33.96
CA CYS A 668 -12.97 -9.05 -34.18
C CYS A 668 -12.59 -9.42 -35.62
N GLU A 669 -11.33 -9.81 -35.83
CA GLU A 669 -10.90 -10.53 -37.03
C GLU A 669 -10.57 -11.97 -36.64
N SER A 670 -11.43 -12.90 -37.05
CA SER A 670 -11.04 -14.22 -37.53
C SER A 670 -12.27 -14.89 -38.13
N GLU A 671 -12.41 -14.86 -39.46
CA GLU A 671 -12.75 -16.05 -40.25
C GLU A 671 -12.66 -15.76 -41.75
N HIS A 672 -11.79 -16.51 -42.41
CA HIS A 672 -11.66 -16.62 -43.85
C HIS A 672 -12.93 -17.19 -44.49
N ARG A 673 -13.51 -16.50 -45.48
CA ARG A 673 -13.75 -17.10 -46.81
C ARG A 673 -14.04 -16.07 -47.88
N THR A 674 -13.27 -16.20 -48.94
CA THR A 674 -13.19 -15.40 -50.16
C THR A 674 -14.34 -15.64 -51.15
N ASN A 675 -14.82 -14.52 -51.70
CA ASN A 675 -15.04 -14.21 -53.12
C ASN A 675 -16.06 -14.99 -53.99
N HIS A 676 -17.06 -14.19 -54.42
CA HIS A 676 -17.63 -14.03 -55.79
C HIS A 676 -18.33 -15.23 -56.46
N PRO A 677 -19.26 -15.03 -57.43
CA PRO A 677 -19.25 -13.97 -58.47
C PRO A 677 -20.60 -13.30 -58.80
N SER A 678 -20.52 -12.24 -59.62
CA SER A 678 -21.63 -11.63 -60.33
C SER A 678 -21.74 -12.18 -61.76
N ASP A 679 -22.98 -12.19 -62.23
CA ASP A 679 -23.46 -12.09 -63.62
C ASP A 679 -23.57 -13.35 -64.51
N SER A 680 -24.85 -13.70 -64.73
CA SER A 680 -25.56 -13.71 -66.03
C SER A 680 -26.23 -15.03 -66.46
N ASN A 681 -27.47 -14.85 -66.95
CA ASN A 681 -28.33 -15.72 -67.76
C ASN A 681 -29.23 -16.80 -67.11
N SER A 682 -30.53 -16.51 -67.15
CA SER A 682 -31.72 -17.39 -67.14
C SER A 682 -31.77 -18.38 -68.33
N PRO A 683 -32.83 -19.21 -68.52
CA PRO A 683 -33.75 -19.93 -67.61
C PRO A 683 -33.94 -21.43 -68.00
N LYS A 684 -34.91 -22.11 -67.35
CA LYS A 684 -35.53 -23.43 -67.63
C LYS A 684 -34.91 -24.62 -66.88
N ASP A 685 -35.64 -25.62 -66.40
CA ASP A 685 -37.05 -25.97 -66.42
C ASP A 685 -37.28 -27.02 -65.31
N SER A 686 -38.55 -27.19 -64.93
CA SER A 686 -39.18 -28.46 -64.53
C SER A 686 -38.68 -29.26 -63.30
N ASP A 687 -39.60 -29.33 -62.33
CA ASP A 687 -40.20 -30.57 -61.78
C ASP A 687 -40.00 -30.92 -60.29
N ARG A 688 -41.19 -30.90 -59.64
CA ARG A 688 -41.74 -31.86 -58.67
C ARG A 688 -41.15 -31.97 -57.25
N GLU A 689 -41.97 -31.45 -56.32
CA GLU A 689 -42.48 -32.05 -55.07
C GLU A 689 -42.24 -33.55 -54.80
N PRO A 690 -42.44 -34.03 -53.55
CA PRO A 690 -42.96 -33.33 -52.36
C PRO A 690 -42.01 -33.22 -51.17
#